data_AF-A0A3D6CG17-F1
#
_entry.id   AF-A0A3D6CG17-F1
#
_cell.length_a   1.000
_cell.length_b   1.000
_cell.length_c   1.000
_cell.angle_alpha   90.00
_cell.angle_beta   90.00
_cell.angle_gamma   90.00
#
_symmetry.space_group_name_H-M   'P 1'
#
loop_
_entity.id
_entity.type
_entity.pdbx_description
1 polymer ?
#
loop_
_entity_poly.entity_id
_entity_poly.type
_entity_poly.pdbx_seq_one_letter_code
_entity_poly.pdbx_strand_id
1 'polypeptide(L)'
;MRKSDTLHFTPHVFHQQPAAVDATFVYSSLPILQNKHHMQTFTSNKTSKWSAGYQWFLSAITGLLFLFAGTVNGQVTVTNPGNTTPGLSATYTDLASAITALNAQTAISGPVTISLAGGNPQTAPSGGYAITAILSGASSSNTVTIDGGGNTITMPSPAGASGALNDAIFKFIGADFMTLQNFTMQENAANTTTTAGSNNMTEWGVALLYASTTNGAQNITIQNNTISLNRTYQNTFGIYSNSTHTATNVSTSAPATSTDGNNSGLKIYSNNISNVNNGIVIVGPTTAANYNTGIDIGGTGPGTANTLTNYGTTGTFSSYANVSGTTNGILVRNSVGFNISYNSITSSNGGVTVGVLHGIHIPAASVAATGTFTNEVSNNSISLKSGLSSGGMIGINFLTNHATATSTTNINNNNFFDFDHTTGTASGTITFITTTGVDQTKNITGNTFTNMSVKTTGTVNFISHSYTMQSGYSCTVSNNSVVTGFTKTGAGGTVVFATTGASSVNGSTAIYSNNNFSNISVTGATTLTGINTTDGLSTGSSAKTISGNTFSNWTGGTSTVSGMIVSYFGSGNSSINNNTISNISGGGTVNGLTINASGNLGTQVDIHTNTFSGISSSGGTVTGIGCNNSSPDINIYNNSISNLSTSSNFLVAGIIVGTGATNTDVYANTICGLSGTAPGSTIDGIRVTATTANGVVSVYNNRIGDLTTPDAVGANVINGIDITTTTATVSVNVYFNTVYLNASSTGVDFGTSALTANTGPNVTMINNALINNSSANGTGLTVAYRRSSATLTSYNAASNNNVLYAGTPSASNLIFFDGTNSDQTMNDFKLRVAPRDGNSNAENPPFLSTACGNSNFLKVNTAIATLMESTGTPVSGITVDFEGDSRNGSTPDVGADEFAGTAAAVVAINSVSINPTATILCTAAARTITANISVGGTNLVSAQVFYTINGVLQAPINMTGGNPNAGQTSDWTAVIPVPSPANASISWSVAAADAVTSKVETGTTYQDEPLLGASGVATASAPSVCAGAEVTLSGTLIAGGSVVPVGAGSTTDASYLAPFYSAWSNKHEQILIRADELTAAGLYPGAITEISFPTTSGTISPLDFTVKLGHTTQTDMTSFVTSGLTQVYFAASQAQVANTNNT
;
A
#
# COMPACT_ATOMS: atom_id res chain seq x y z
N MET A 1 39.70 12.28 -42.60
CA MET A 1 39.44 10.95 -43.23
C MET A 1 38.26 10.36 -42.46
N ARG A 2 37.10 10.10 -43.07
CA ARG A 2 36.72 8.84 -43.76
C ARG A 2 36.79 7.64 -42.80
N LYS A 3 35.74 6.84 -42.55
CA LYS A 3 34.37 6.68 -43.12
C LYS A 3 33.31 6.80 -41.97
N SER A 4 31.98 6.91 -42.12
CA SER A 4 30.95 6.24 -42.97
C SER A 4 30.89 4.71 -42.77
N ASP A 5 29.78 3.98 -42.87
CA ASP A 5 28.48 4.17 -43.55
C ASP A 5 27.33 3.86 -42.53
N THR A 6 26.07 4.35 -42.54
CA THR A 6 25.09 4.74 -43.57
C THR A 6 24.39 3.58 -44.29
N LEU A 7 23.09 3.40 -44.02
CA LEU A 7 22.17 2.73 -44.94
C LEU A 7 20.74 3.31 -44.83
N HIS A 8 20.13 3.63 -45.97
CA HIS A 8 18.73 4.06 -46.11
C HIS A 8 17.92 2.93 -46.77
N PHE A 9 16.58 2.91 -46.58
CA PHE A 9 15.66 2.65 -47.70
C PHE A 9 14.28 3.30 -47.46
N THR A 10 13.79 3.96 -48.50
CA THR A 10 12.43 4.53 -48.74
C THR A 10 11.93 3.91 -50.07
N PRO A 11 10.85 4.34 -50.81
CA PRO A 11 9.94 5.49 -50.66
C PRO A 11 8.46 5.23 -51.05
N HIS A 12 7.76 6.31 -51.47
CA HIS A 12 6.52 6.47 -52.28
C HIS A 12 5.34 7.11 -51.52
N VAL A 13 4.61 8.11 -52.03
CA VAL A 13 4.70 8.89 -53.31
C VAL A 13 4.00 10.27 -53.16
N PHE A 14 4.44 11.26 -53.98
CA PHE A 14 3.87 12.59 -54.37
C PHE A 14 2.43 12.98 -53.95
N HIS A 15 2.02 14.24 -53.81
CA HIS A 15 2.39 15.55 -54.43
C HIS A 15 1.78 16.72 -53.57
N GLN A 16 1.92 18.05 -53.76
CA GLN A 16 2.66 18.98 -54.64
C GLN A 16 2.75 20.37 -53.95
N GLN A 17 3.55 21.31 -54.47
CA GLN A 17 3.47 22.76 -54.18
C GLN A 17 3.71 23.57 -55.47
N PRO A 18 3.17 24.79 -55.64
CA PRO A 18 3.92 26.04 -55.36
C PRO A 18 3.00 27.18 -54.82
N ALA A 19 3.41 28.44 -54.53
CA ALA A 19 4.70 29.13 -54.59
C ALA A 19 4.80 30.23 -53.48
N ALA A 20 6.03 30.57 -53.10
CA ALA A 20 6.66 31.92 -52.95
C ALA A 20 5.81 33.20 -52.64
N VAL A 21 6.32 34.25 -52.00
CA VAL A 21 7.73 34.74 -51.85
C VAL A 21 8.01 35.22 -50.40
N ASP A 22 9.28 35.14 -49.97
CA ASP A 22 9.82 35.62 -48.68
C ASP A 22 10.78 36.82 -48.86
N ALA A 23 10.93 37.68 -47.85
CA ALA A 23 11.83 38.84 -47.85
C ALA A 23 12.28 39.30 -46.43
N THR A 24 13.28 38.59 -45.90
CA THR A 24 14.37 39.05 -44.99
C THR A 24 14.87 40.50 -45.26
N PHE A 25 15.59 41.25 -44.39
CA PHE A 25 16.25 41.08 -43.07
C PHE A 25 16.39 42.49 -42.39
N VAL A 26 17.20 42.89 -41.38
CA VAL A 26 18.41 42.37 -40.69
C VAL A 26 18.26 42.56 -39.14
N TYR A 27 19.25 43.11 -38.39
CA TYR A 27 19.24 43.27 -36.92
C TYR A 27 20.11 44.45 -36.38
N SER A 28 19.84 44.85 -35.13
CA SER A 28 20.73 45.45 -34.10
C SER A 28 21.32 46.87 -34.22
N SER A 29 21.08 47.70 -33.19
CA SER A 29 22.12 48.32 -32.33
C SER A 29 21.55 49.05 -31.09
N LEU A 30 22.16 48.84 -29.92
CA LEU A 30 22.03 49.63 -28.67
C LEU A 30 23.20 50.67 -28.60
N PRO A 31 23.40 51.56 -27.57
CA PRO A 31 22.79 51.63 -26.22
C PRO A 31 22.46 53.04 -25.62
N ILE A 32 21.79 53.04 -24.44
CA ILE A 32 21.97 53.90 -23.22
C ILE A 32 22.16 55.44 -23.37
N LEU A 33 21.27 56.24 -22.73
CA LEU A 33 21.62 57.05 -21.53
C LEU A 33 20.40 57.58 -20.74
N GLN A 34 20.66 58.13 -19.54
CA GLN A 34 19.67 58.52 -18.53
C GLN A 34 19.34 60.02 -18.55
N ASN A 35 18.15 60.42 -18.07
CA ASN A 35 18.06 61.28 -16.88
C ASN A 35 16.66 61.34 -16.23
N LYS A 36 16.61 61.65 -14.93
CA LYS A 36 15.38 62.01 -14.19
C LYS A 36 15.13 63.52 -14.32
N HIS A 37 13.89 63.98 -14.10
CA HIS A 37 13.62 65.06 -13.13
C HIS A 37 12.12 65.08 -12.71
N HIS A 38 11.77 65.99 -11.80
CA HIS A 38 10.56 65.95 -10.97
C HIS A 38 9.45 66.95 -11.38
N MET A 39 8.25 66.66 -10.85
CA MET A 39 7.26 67.58 -10.27
C MET A 39 6.17 68.29 -11.11
N GLN A 40 4.96 68.13 -10.57
CA GLN A 40 3.89 69.11 -10.34
C GLN A 40 2.90 69.51 -11.47
N THR A 41 1.64 69.40 -11.06
CA THR A 41 0.42 69.94 -11.65
C THR A 41 0.37 71.47 -11.66
N PHE A 42 -0.30 72.06 -12.64
CA PHE A 42 -1.13 73.26 -12.43
C PHE A 42 -2.26 73.36 -13.46
N THR A 43 -3.28 74.16 -13.15
CA THR A 43 -4.56 74.23 -13.89
C THR A 43 -4.92 75.64 -14.40
N SER A 44 -5.74 75.65 -15.46
CA SER A 44 -6.68 76.71 -15.87
C SER A 44 -6.21 77.92 -16.72
N ASN A 45 -7.01 78.15 -17.76
CA ASN A 45 -7.52 79.44 -18.26
C ASN A 45 -6.56 80.61 -18.59
N LYS A 46 -6.58 80.99 -19.88
CA LYS A 46 -6.99 82.36 -20.25
C LYS A 46 -7.70 82.44 -21.60
N THR A 47 -8.46 83.51 -21.80
CA THR A 47 -9.45 83.71 -22.87
C THR A 47 -8.94 84.63 -23.99
N SER A 48 -9.59 84.57 -25.15
CA SER A 48 -9.68 85.72 -26.05
C SER A 48 -11.08 85.85 -26.67
N LYS A 49 -11.48 87.10 -26.90
CA LYS A 49 -12.56 87.58 -27.78
C LYS A 49 -11.84 88.50 -28.81
N TRP A 50 -12.34 88.88 -29.98
CA TRP A 50 -13.71 89.11 -30.47
C TRP A 50 -13.75 89.00 -32.01
N SER A 51 -14.92 88.73 -32.58
CA SER A 51 -15.50 89.50 -33.70
C SER A 51 -16.96 89.09 -33.92
N ALA A 52 -17.79 89.95 -34.51
CA ALA A 52 -19.23 89.70 -34.65
C ALA A 52 -19.82 90.38 -35.90
N GLY A 53 -20.92 89.82 -36.42
CA GLY A 53 -21.82 90.51 -37.34
C GLY A 53 -22.31 89.68 -38.52
N TYR A 54 -23.63 89.46 -38.59
CA TYR A 54 -24.42 88.97 -39.74
C TYR A 54 -24.10 87.51 -40.22
N GLN A 55 -25.05 86.72 -40.74
CA GLN A 55 -26.45 87.01 -41.12
C GLN A 55 -27.44 86.01 -40.49
N TRP A 56 -28.57 86.51 -39.97
CA TRP A 56 -29.81 85.75 -39.85
C TRP A 56 -30.70 86.11 -41.05
N PHE A 57 -30.93 85.21 -42.02
CA PHE A 57 -32.23 85.09 -42.74
C PHE A 57 -32.40 83.92 -43.76
N LEU A 58 -31.44 83.00 -43.95
CA LEU A 58 -31.56 81.95 -44.99
C LEU A 58 -31.97 80.53 -44.53
N SER A 59 -32.09 80.27 -43.22
CA SER A 59 -32.43 78.93 -42.70
C SER A 59 -33.93 78.55 -42.78
N ALA A 60 -34.74 79.29 -43.56
CA ALA A 60 -36.19 79.17 -43.59
C ALA A 60 -36.78 78.54 -44.87
N ILE A 61 -36.00 78.36 -45.94
CA ILE A 61 -36.50 77.91 -47.25
C ILE A 61 -35.67 76.73 -47.82
N THR A 62 -35.51 75.69 -47.00
CA THR A 62 -35.14 74.32 -47.46
C THR A 62 -36.03 73.23 -46.87
N GLY A 63 -37.06 73.60 -46.09
CA GLY A 63 -37.91 72.68 -45.33
C GLY A 63 -39.16 72.14 -46.05
N LEU A 64 -39.27 72.23 -47.38
CA LEU A 64 -40.54 71.93 -48.08
C LEU A 64 -40.43 71.28 -49.47
N LEU A 65 -39.42 70.42 -49.74
CA LEU A 65 -39.44 69.57 -50.96
C LEU A 65 -38.72 68.21 -50.86
N PHE A 66 -38.87 67.51 -49.72
CA PHE A 66 -38.56 66.07 -49.61
C PHE A 66 -39.62 65.29 -48.80
N LEU A 67 -40.88 65.72 -48.89
CA LEU A 67 -42.02 64.85 -48.55
C LEU A 67 -42.16 63.74 -49.59
N PHE A 68 -42.63 62.56 -49.17
CA PHE A 68 -42.81 61.34 -49.97
C PHE A 68 -41.55 60.50 -50.33
N ALA A 69 -40.65 60.31 -49.37
CA ALA A 69 -39.80 59.09 -49.31
C ALA A 69 -39.43 58.67 -47.87
N GLY A 70 -40.30 58.95 -46.88
CA GLY A 70 -40.05 58.66 -45.47
C GLY A 70 -40.24 57.18 -45.09
N THR A 71 -39.46 56.27 -45.69
CA THR A 71 -39.42 54.87 -45.24
C THR A 71 -38.80 54.81 -43.85
N VAL A 72 -39.63 54.57 -42.83
CA VAL A 72 -39.16 54.22 -41.48
C VAL A 72 -38.47 52.87 -41.57
N ASN A 73 -37.14 52.89 -41.71
CA ASN A 73 -36.32 51.68 -41.66
C ASN A 73 -36.45 51.10 -40.24
N GLY A 74 -37.28 50.07 -40.08
CA GLY A 74 -37.44 49.39 -38.81
C GLY A 74 -36.09 48.80 -38.38
N GLN A 75 -35.62 49.20 -37.19
CA GLN A 75 -34.36 48.68 -36.65
C GLN A 75 -34.46 47.18 -36.36
N VAL A 76 -35.67 46.66 -36.15
CA VAL A 76 -35.94 45.23 -35.99
C VAL A 76 -36.77 44.73 -37.16
N THR A 77 -36.35 43.61 -37.75
CA THR A 77 -37.06 42.86 -38.80
C THR A 77 -37.54 41.52 -38.26
N VAL A 78 -38.70 41.03 -38.71
CA VAL A 78 -39.20 39.70 -38.35
C VAL A 78 -39.31 38.81 -39.58
N THR A 79 -38.65 37.65 -39.54
CA THR A 79 -38.78 36.58 -40.54
C THR A 79 -39.92 35.64 -40.14
N ASN A 80 -40.72 35.26 -41.13
CA ASN A 80 -41.96 34.48 -40.98
C ASN A 80 -42.97 35.05 -39.96
N PRO A 81 -43.30 36.37 -39.98
CA PRO A 81 -44.13 36.99 -38.95
C PRO A 81 -45.56 36.41 -38.86
N GLY A 82 -46.06 35.78 -39.93
CA GLY A 82 -47.35 35.10 -39.97
C GLY A 82 -47.38 33.71 -39.30
N ASN A 83 -46.24 33.20 -38.79
CA ASN A 83 -46.21 31.91 -38.09
C ASN A 83 -46.74 32.01 -36.65
N THR A 84 -46.81 33.21 -36.06
CA THR A 84 -47.48 33.43 -34.77
C THR A 84 -48.98 33.66 -34.94
N THR A 85 -49.76 33.50 -33.88
CA THR A 85 -51.17 33.95 -33.82
C THR A 85 -51.40 34.88 -32.63
N PRO A 86 -51.91 36.12 -32.84
CA PRO A 86 -51.89 36.87 -34.10
C PRO A 86 -50.51 36.92 -34.82
N GLY A 87 -50.50 37.39 -36.06
CA GLY A 87 -49.25 37.61 -36.79
C GLY A 87 -48.47 38.81 -36.21
N LEU A 88 -47.14 38.69 -36.13
CA LEU A 88 -46.26 39.82 -35.83
C LEU A 88 -46.23 40.83 -37.00
N SER A 89 -45.70 42.03 -36.75
CA SER A 89 -45.29 42.93 -37.83
C SER A 89 -44.00 42.43 -38.48
N ALA A 90 -43.84 42.63 -39.78
CA ALA A 90 -42.57 42.36 -40.47
C ALA A 90 -41.42 43.27 -40.00
N THR A 91 -41.72 44.43 -39.40
CA THR A 91 -40.73 45.39 -38.87
C THR A 91 -41.23 46.12 -37.63
N TYR A 92 -40.31 46.48 -36.74
CA TYR A 92 -40.54 47.34 -35.58
C TYR A 92 -39.48 48.45 -35.50
N THR A 93 -39.82 49.56 -34.84
CA THR A 93 -38.92 50.70 -34.58
C THR A 93 -37.72 50.31 -33.71
N ASP A 94 -37.93 49.39 -32.77
CA ASP A 94 -37.00 49.03 -31.71
C ASP A 94 -37.35 47.63 -31.13
N LEU A 95 -36.44 47.07 -30.33
CA LEU A 95 -36.61 45.74 -29.74
C LEU A 95 -37.66 45.73 -28.63
N ALA A 96 -37.91 46.84 -27.93
CA ALA A 96 -38.92 46.89 -26.87
C ALA A 96 -40.33 46.72 -27.45
N SER A 97 -40.61 47.38 -28.58
CA SER A 97 -41.83 47.26 -29.35
C SER A 97 -42.01 45.85 -29.93
N ALA A 98 -40.92 45.23 -30.44
CA ALA A 98 -40.96 43.87 -30.96
C ALA A 98 -41.24 42.82 -29.87
N ILE A 99 -40.58 42.92 -28.70
CA ILE A 99 -40.80 42.01 -27.56
C ILE A 99 -42.19 42.25 -26.93
N THR A 100 -42.65 43.50 -26.85
CA THR A 100 -44.03 43.82 -26.42
C THR A 100 -45.06 43.15 -27.33
N ALA A 101 -44.82 43.15 -28.65
CA ALA A 101 -45.68 42.45 -29.58
C ALA A 101 -45.55 40.92 -29.51
N LEU A 102 -44.35 40.37 -29.26
CA LEU A 102 -44.16 38.92 -29.03
C LEU A 102 -44.97 38.45 -27.81
N ASN A 103 -44.95 39.20 -26.72
CA ASN A 103 -45.70 38.92 -25.49
C ASN A 103 -47.23 38.97 -25.65
N ALA A 104 -47.73 39.53 -26.76
CA ALA A 104 -49.16 39.56 -27.09
C ALA A 104 -49.63 38.37 -27.95
N GLN A 105 -48.73 37.49 -28.40
CA GLN A 105 -49.07 36.32 -29.21
C GLN A 105 -49.39 35.10 -28.33
N THR A 106 -50.24 34.20 -28.83
CA THR A 106 -50.80 33.07 -28.05
C THR A 106 -50.52 31.69 -28.66
N ALA A 107 -50.11 31.62 -29.93
CA ALA A 107 -49.72 30.38 -30.60
C ALA A 107 -48.62 30.59 -31.64
N ILE A 108 -47.96 29.49 -32.02
CA ILE A 108 -46.92 29.43 -33.06
C ILE A 108 -47.07 28.15 -33.90
N SER A 109 -46.92 28.28 -35.22
CA SER A 109 -47.15 27.20 -36.21
C SER A 109 -45.91 26.85 -37.05
N GLY A 110 -44.81 27.57 -36.86
CA GLY A 110 -43.53 27.37 -37.56
C GLY A 110 -42.47 28.33 -37.01
N PRO A 111 -41.20 28.21 -37.41
CA PRO A 111 -40.11 29.00 -36.81
C PRO A 111 -40.19 30.49 -37.19
N VAL A 112 -39.84 31.34 -36.22
CA VAL A 112 -39.88 32.81 -36.30
C VAL A 112 -38.52 33.37 -35.87
N THR A 113 -38.04 34.42 -36.55
CA THR A 113 -36.81 35.13 -36.15
C THR A 113 -37.07 36.62 -36.03
N ILE A 114 -36.83 37.20 -34.86
CA ILE A 114 -36.84 38.64 -34.57
C ILE A 114 -35.39 39.11 -34.56
N SER A 115 -34.96 39.84 -35.59
CA SER A 115 -33.56 40.27 -35.77
C SER A 115 -33.41 41.78 -35.65
N LEU A 116 -32.54 42.24 -34.75
CA LEU A 116 -32.10 43.63 -34.66
C LEU A 116 -30.99 43.88 -35.69
N ALA A 117 -31.19 44.85 -36.58
CA ALA A 117 -30.27 45.17 -37.66
C ALA A 117 -28.91 45.64 -37.12
N GLY A 118 -27.80 45.13 -37.65
CA GLY A 118 -26.45 45.45 -37.19
C GLY A 118 -26.14 46.96 -37.23
N GLY A 119 -25.50 47.47 -36.17
CA GLY A 119 -25.18 48.90 -36.02
C GLY A 119 -26.25 49.75 -35.33
N ASN A 120 -27.30 49.13 -34.77
CA ASN A 120 -28.35 49.78 -33.99
C ASN A 120 -28.27 49.35 -32.50
N PRO A 121 -27.33 49.90 -31.70
CA PRO A 121 -27.30 49.66 -30.27
C PRO A 121 -28.53 50.29 -29.59
N GLN A 122 -29.03 49.66 -28.52
CA GLN A 122 -30.24 50.11 -27.82
C GLN A 122 -30.06 50.17 -26.30
N THR A 123 -30.89 50.98 -25.65
CA THR A 123 -31.06 50.95 -24.20
C THR A 123 -32.24 50.04 -23.87
N ALA A 124 -32.06 49.11 -22.93
CA ALA A 124 -33.15 48.27 -22.44
C ALA A 124 -34.22 49.12 -21.72
N PRO A 125 -35.50 48.68 -21.70
CA PRO A 125 -36.52 49.30 -20.85
C PRO A 125 -36.18 49.12 -19.36
N SER A 126 -36.82 49.91 -18.50
CA SER A 126 -36.65 49.82 -17.03
C SER A 126 -36.90 48.40 -16.53
N GLY A 127 -35.88 47.80 -15.90
CA GLY A 127 -35.88 46.42 -15.41
C GLY A 127 -35.70 45.34 -16.47
N GLY A 128 -35.47 45.68 -17.75
CA GLY A 128 -35.09 44.74 -18.81
C GLY A 128 -36.20 44.27 -19.74
N TYR A 129 -35.80 43.60 -20.82
CA TYR A 129 -36.73 42.94 -21.75
C TYR A 129 -37.32 41.68 -21.09
N ALA A 130 -38.52 41.80 -20.52
CA ALA A 130 -39.31 40.66 -20.07
C ALA A 130 -39.99 39.98 -21.26
N ILE A 131 -39.71 38.70 -21.46
CA ILE A 131 -40.27 37.82 -22.49
C ILE A 131 -41.22 36.86 -21.77
N THR A 132 -42.52 37.07 -21.98
CA THR A 132 -43.62 36.39 -21.26
C THR A 132 -44.57 35.66 -22.23
N ALA A 133 -44.12 35.44 -23.47
CA ALA A 133 -44.91 34.83 -24.52
C ALA A 133 -45.02 33.31 -24.33
N ILE A 134 -46.20 32.86 -23.91
CA ILE A 134 -46.55 31.43 -23.75
C ILE A 134 -47.27 31.00 -25.03
N LEU A 135 -46.54 30.34 -25.94
CA LEU A 135 -47.02 30.07 -27.31
C LEU A 135 -47.49 28.63 -27.47
N SER A 136 -48.79 28.42 -27.60
CA SER A 136 -49.37 27.12 -27.95
C SER A 136 -48.80 26.63 -29.29
N GLY A 137 -48.34 25.37 -29.33
CA GLY A 137 -47.67 24.79 -30.51
C GLY A 137 -46.16 25.00 -30.58
N ALA A 138 -45.55 25.67 -29.59
CA ALA A 138 -44.09 25.76 -29.47
C ALA A 138 -43.44 24.37 -29.39
N SER A 139 -42.35 24.18 -30.11
CA SER A 139 -41.65 22.89 -30.21
C SER A 139 -40.24 23.06 -30.80
N SER A 140 -39.47 21.98 -30.89
CA SER A 140 -38.16 21.96 -31.57
C SER A 140 -38.22 22.33 -33.07
N SER A 141 -39.41 22.32 -33.69
CA SER A 141 -39.64 22.82 -35.06
C SER A 141 -40.26 24.22 -35.08
N ASN A 142 -40.99 24.60 -34.04
CA ASN A 142 -41.74 25.86 -33.94
C ASN A 142 -41.12 26.74 -32.87
N THR A 143 -39.96 27.33 -33.20
CA THR A 143 -39.11 28.10 -32.29
C THR A 143 -39.20 29.61 -32.53
N VAL A 144 -38.89 30.40 -31.50
CA VAL A 144 -38.66 31.86 -31.65
C VAL A 144 -37.19 32.16 -31.44
N THR A 145 -36.51 32.71 -32.46
CA THR A 145 -35.14 33.20 -32.32
C THR A 145 -35.15 34.72 -32.18
N ILE A 146 -34.49 35.23 -31.15
CA ILE A 146 -34.26 36.66 -30.91
C ILE A 146 -32.76 36.89 -31.16
N ASP A 147 -32.46 37.60 -32.25
CA ASP A 147 -31.11 37.80 -32.78
C ASP A 147 -30.69 39.26 -32.65
N GLY A 148 -29.60 39.51 -31.93
CA GLY A 148 -29.06 40.84 -31.69
C GLY A 148 -28.28 41.43 -32.85
N GLY A 149 -27.92 40.66 -33.89
CA GLY A 149 -27.16 41.17 -35.04
C GLY A 149 -25.78 41.75 -34.69
N GLY A 150 -25.20 41.35 -33.55
CA GLY A 150 -23.95 41.89 -33.00
C GLY A 150 -24.10 43.16 -32.16
N ASN A 151 -25.33 43.65 -31.94
CA ASN A 151 -25.56 44.95 -31.32
C ASN A 151 -25.33 44.97 -29.80
N THR A 152 -24.98 46.15 -29.28
CA THR A 152 -24.93 46.42 -27.84
C THR A 152 -26.30 46.78 -27.29
N ILE A 153 -26.69 46.11 -26.22
CA ILE A 153 -27.80 46.48 -25.34
C ILE A 153 -27.19 46.97 -24.01
N THR A 154 -27.53 48.19 -23.62
CA THR A 154 -27.10 48.77 -22.33
C THR A 154 -28.30 48.93 -21.40
N MET A 155 -28.16 48.69 -20.11
CA MET A 155 -29.23 48.99 -19.15
C MET A 155 -29.46 50.50 -18.99
N PRO A 156 -30.67 50.93 -18.58
CA PRO A 156 -30.91 52.31 -18.18
C PRO A 156 -30.21 52.62 -16.84
N SER A 157 -30.29 53.88 -16.40
CA SER A 157 -29.82 54.31 -15.08
C SER A 157 -30.94 55.08 -14.36
N PRO A 158 -31.52 54.57 -13.27
CA PRO A 158 -31.27 53.25 -12.66
C PRO A 158 -31.61 52.08 -13.61
N ALA A 159 -31.04 50.90 -13.38
CA ALA A 159 -31.34 49.69 -14.15
C ALA A 159 -32.84 49.32 -14.13
N GLY A 160 -33.48 49.51 -12.97
CA GLY A 160 -34.92 49.42 -12.79
C GLY A 160 -35.38 50.17 -11.53
N ALA A 161 -36.12 49.53 -10.65
CA ALA A 161 -36.58 50.16 -9.41
C ALA A 161 -35.46 50.14 -8.35
N SER A 162 -35.14 51.29 -7.75
CA SER A 162 -34.08 51.39 -6.73
C SER A 162 -34.28 50.40 -5.58
N GLY A 163 -33.34 49.47 -5.40
CA GLY A 163 -33.43 48.39 -4.41
C GLY A 163 -34.13 47.11 -4.87
N ALA A 164 -34.49 46.99 -6.16
CA ALA A 164 -34.89 45.72 -6.77
C ALA A 164 -33.74 44.69 -6.73
N LEU A 165 -34.08 43.42 -6.91
CA LEU A 165 -33.11 42.30 -6.93
C LEU A 165 -33.46 41.32 -8.06
N ASN A 166 -33.95 41.85 -9.18
CA ASN A 166 -34.47 41.08 -10.30
C ASN A 166 -34.41 41.84 -11.63
N ASP A 167 -33.58 42.87 -11.75
CA ASP A 167 -33.37 43.61 -12.98
C ASP A 167 -32.37 42.87 -13.88
N ALA A 168 -32.74 42.66 -15.13
CA ALA A 168 -31.91 41.94 -16.10
C ALA A 168 -31.80 42.72 -17.41
N ILE A 169 -30.95 42.27 -18.32
CA ILE A 169 -31.04 42.73 -19.71
C ILE A 169 -32.14 41.95 -20.46
N PHE A 170 -32.19 40.61 -20.32
CA PHE A 170 -33.30 39.77 -20.80
C PHE A 170 -33.84 38.83 -19.70
N LYS A 171 -35.16 38.62 -19.66
CA LYS A 171 -35.83 37.67 -18.75
C LYS A 171 -36.82 36.79 -19.53
N PHE A 172 -36.61 35.48 -19.57
CA PHE A 172 -37.63 34.52 -19.99
C PHE A 172 -38.48 34.12 -18.78
N ILE A 173 -39.79 34.31 -18.87
CA ILE A 173 -40.74 34.08 -17.77
C ILE A 173 -41.88 33.20 -18.29
N GLY A 174 -41.82 31.89 -18.05
CA GLY A 174 -42.80 30.93 -18.59
C GLY A 174 -42.73 30.73 -20.10
N ALA A 175 -41.61 31.07 -20.74
CA ALA A 175 -41.47 31.08 -22.21
C ALA A 175 -40.66 29.86 -22.69
N ASP A 176 -41.14 29.20 -23.75
CA ASP A 176 -40.63 27.91 -24.21
C ASP A 176 -40.05 27.95 -25.64
N PHE A 177 -39.07 27.08 -25.92
CA PHE A 177 -38.48 26.84 -27.25
C PHE A 177 -37.95 28.11 -27.95
N MET A 178 -37.32 29.01 -27.18
CA MET A 178 -36.74 30.26 -27.71
C MET A 178 -35.20 30.25 -27.70
N THR A 179 -34.60 30.95 -28.66
CA THR A 179 -33.15 31.16 -28.75
C THR A 179 -32.82 32.64 -28.61
N LEU A 180 -31.84 32.98 -27.77
CA LEU A 180 -31.30 34.34 -27.60
C LEU A 180 -29.85 34.38 -28.06
N GLN A 181 -29.54 35.16 -29.09
CA GLN A 181 -28.21 35.12 -29.71
C GLN A 181 -27.68 36.45 -30.22
N ASN A 182 -26.35 36.53 -30.38
CA ASN A 182 -25.62 37.62 -31.03
C ASN A 182 -25.78 39.00 -30.37
N PHE A 183 -26.04 39.07 -29.06
CA PHE A 183 -26.07 40.33 -28.31
C PHE A 183 -24.75 40.61 -27.58
N THR A 184 -24.41 41.89 -27.44
CA THR A 184 -23.46 42.39 -26.42
C THR A 184 -24.26 43.07 -25.32
N MET A 185 -24.27 42.50 -24.12
CA MET A 185 -25.11 42.91 -22.99
C MET A 185 -24.27 43.62 -21.94
N GLN A 186 -24.55 44.90 -21.65
CA GLN A 186 -23.72 45.75 -20.79
C GLN A 186 -24.48 46.49 -19.68
N GLU A 187 -23.83 46.59 -18.52
CA GLU A 187 -24.20 47.51 -17.44
C GLU A 187 -24.00 48.99 -17.85
N ASN A 188 -24.81 49.88 -17.30
CA ASN A 188 -24.63 51.31 -17.46
C ASN A 188 -23.53 51.83 -16.52
N ALA A 189 -22.54 52.57 -17.04
CA ALA A 189 -21.48 53.15 -16.21
C ALA A 189 -21.97 54.20 -15.18
N ALA A 190 -23.20 54.69 -15.30
CA ALA A 190 -23.85 55.54 -14.29
C ALA A 190 -24.46 54.74 -13.11
N ASN A 191 -24.63 53.42 -13.26
CA ASN A 191 -25.05 52.55 -12.18
C ASN A 191 -23.83 52.23 -11.28
N THR A 192 -23.90 52.69 -10.04
CA THR A 192 -22.75 52.73 -9.11
C THR A 192 -23.12 52.38 -7.67
N THR A 193 -24.40 52.30 -7.32
CA THR A 193 -24.87 52.05 -5.96
C THR A 193 -25.05 50.56 -5.76
N THR A 194 -24.08 49.89 -5.11
CA THR A 194 -24.05 48.43 -4.95
C THR A 194 -24.77 47.90 -3.70
N THR A 195 -25.23 48.78 -2.80
CA THR A 195 -25.91 48.41 -1.55
C THR A 195 -27.30 47.84 -1.84
N ALA A 196 -27.48 46.53 -1.69
CA ALA A 196 -28.67 45.77 -2.13
C ALA A 196 -30.02 46.50 -1.97
N GLY A 197 -30.36 46.95 -0.75
CA GLY A 197 -31.66 47.60 -0.45
C GLY A 197 -31.85 49.01 -0.99
N SER A 198 -30.87 49.59 -1.68
CA SER A 198 -30.93 50.89 -2.35
C SER A 198 -30.15 50.90 -3.66
N ASN A 199 -29.95 49.73 -4.27
CA ASN A 199 -29.07 49.57 -5.41
C ASN A 199 -29.70 50.14 -6.70
N ASN A 200 -28.88 50.48 -7.68
CA ASN A 200 -29.35 50.89 -9.02
C ASN A 200 -28.75 50.06 -10.17
N MET A 201 -28.19 48.90 -9.84
CA MET A 201 -27.38 48.05 -10.71
C MET A 201 -28.24 47.00 -11.43
N THR A 202 -27.65 46.33 -12.42
CA THR A 202 -28.21 45.15 -13.08
C THR A 202 -27.88 43.90 -12.26
N GLU A 203 -28.86 43.06 -11.94
CA GLU A 203 -28.59 41.73 -11.37
C GLU A 203 -28.13 40.74 -12.46
N TRP A 204 -28.81 40.68 -13.60
CA TRP A 204 -28.70 39.54 -14.52
C TRP A 204 -28.41 39.95 -15.96
N GLY A 205 -27.51 39.23 -16.65
CA GLY A 205 -27.41 39.34 -18.11
C GLY A 205 -28.66 38.74 -18.76
N VAL A 206 -28.85 37.44 -18.55
CA VAL A 206 -30.07 36.70 -18.94
C VAL A 206 -30.64 35.96 -17.73
N ALA A 207 -31.94 36.08 -17.51
CA ALA A 207 -32.65 35.31 -16.47
C ALA A 207 -33.71 34.36 -17.04
N LEU A 208 -33.92 33.22 -16.37
CA LEU A 208 -34.94 32.22 -16.67
C LEU A 208 -35.72 31.89 -15.40
N LEU A 209 -37.02 32.16 -15.46
CA LEU A 209 -37.91 32.21 -14.30
C LEU A 209 -39.24 31.54 -14.68
N TYR A 210 -39.95 31.00 -13.70
CA TYR A 210 -41.30 30.48 -13.94
C TYR A 210 -42.33 31.63 -14.00
N ALA A 211 -43.38 31.45 -14.81
CA ALA A 211 -44.59 32.27 -14.78
C ALA A 211 -45.57 31.79 -13.69
N SER A 212 -45.64 30.48 -13.45
CA SER A 212 -46.34 29.86 -12.31
C SER A 212 -45.56 28.64 -11.81
N THR A 213 -45.93 28.08 -10.66
CA THR A 213 -45.29 26.85 -10.15
C THR A 213 -45.51 25.62 -11.06
N THR A 214 -46.27 25.75 -12.14
CA THR A 214 -46.50 24.72 -13.17
C THR A 214 -46.27 25.25 -14.59
N ASN A 215 -45.53 26.36 -14.76
CA ASN A 215 -45.11 26.87 -16.07
C ASN A 215 -43.76 27.61 -15.96
N GLY A 216 -42.67 26.89 -16.26
CA GLY A 216 -41.27 27.32 -16.26
C GLY A 216 -40.79 27.80 -17.63
N ALA A 217 -39.49 28.05 -17.80
CA ALA A 217 -38.92 28.47 -19.08
C ALA A 217 -38.11 27.32 -19.70
N GLN A 218 -38.74 26.51 -20.56
CA GLN A 218 -38.18 25.24 -21.04
C GLN A 218 -37.58 25.33 -22.45
N ASN A 219 -36.58 24.49 -22.72
CA ASN A 219 -35.94 24.35 -24.03
C ASN A 219 -35.33 25.67 -24.58
N ILE A 220 -34.97 26.60 -23.69
CA ILE A 220 -34.31 27.85 -24.04
C ILE A 220 -32.85 27.63 -24.43
N THR A 221 -32.40 28.28 -25.51
CA THR A 221 -30.99 28.30 -25.93
C THR A 221 -30.42 29.72 -25.81
N ILE A 222 -29.32 29.88 -25.10
CA ILE A 222 -28.59 31.15 -24.98
C ILE A 222 -27.23 30.95 -25.66
N GLN A 223 -26.99 31.60 -26.80
CA GLN A 223 -25.79 31.31 -27.59
C GLN A 223 -25.11 32.51 -28.24
N ASN A 224 -23.77 32.48 -28.29
CA ASN A 224 -22.95 33.50 -28.96
C ASN A 224 -23.22 34.95 -28.48
N ASN A 225 -23.50 35.12 -27.18
CA ASN A 225 -23.66 36.45 -26.57
C ASN A 225 -22.40 36.85 -25.79
N THR A 226 -22.07 38.15 -25.79
CA THR A 226 -21.11 38.73 -24.84
C THR A 226 -21.88 39.38 -23.70
N ILE A 227 -21.53 39.09 -22.45
CA ILE A 227 -22.19 39.63 -21.25
C ILE A 227 -21.12 40.26 -20.35
N SER A 228 -21.27 41.54 -20.02
CA SER A 228 -20.36 42.28 -19.14
C SER A 228 -21.12 43.24 -18.23
N LEU A 229 -21.34 42.85 -16.97
CA LEU A 229 -21.96 43.70 -15.96
C LEU A 229 -20.89 44.37 -15.08
N ASN A 230 -21.09 44.40 -13.75
CA ASN A 230 -20.11 44.88 -12.79
C ASN A 230 -19.90 43.93 -11.59
N ARG A 231 -18.78 43.20 -11.58
CA ARG A 231 -18.37 42.25 -10.53
C ARG A 231 -18.27 42.85 -9.12
N THR A 232 -18.11 44.17 -8.99
CA THR A 232 -18.09 44.83 -7.66
C THR A 232 -19.49 44.96 -7.06
N TYR A 233 -20.56 44.80 -7.86
CA TYR A 233 -21.89 44.58 -7.35
C TYR A 233 -22.10 43.09 -7.05
N GLN A 234 -22.34 42.81 -5.77
CA GLN A 234 -22.44 41.45 -5.23
C GLN A 234 -23.50 40.57 -5.90
N ASN A 235 -24.60 41.16 -6.37
CA ASN A 235 -25.72 40.44 -6.97
C ASN A 235 -25.62 40.33 -8.50
N THR A 236 -24.46 40.54 -9.13
CA THR A 236 -24.31 40.31 -10.57
C THR A 236 -24.15 38.84 -10.92
N PHE A 237 -24.94 38.37 -11.89
CA PHE A 237 -24.86 37.05 -12.51
C PHE A 237 -24.84 37.21 -14.05
N GLY A 238 -24.03 36.43 -14.74
CA GLY A 238 -24.05 36.40 -16.22
C GLY A 238 -25.34 35.79 -16.75
N ILE A 239 -25.64 34.56 -16.32
CA ILE A 239 -26.88 33.84 -16.63
C ILE A 239 -27.46 33.25 -15.35
N TYR A 240 -28.76 33.44 -15.11
CA TYR A 240 -29.46 33.04 -13.89
C TYR A 240 -30.76 32.29 -14.21
N SER A 241 -30.80 30.98 -13.94
CA SER A 241 -32.00 30.14 -14.09
C SER A 241 -32.43 29.63 -12.72
N ASN A 242 -33.63 29.98 -12.26
CA ASN A 242 -34.13 29.53 -10.96
C ASN A 242 -35.63 29.25 -10.97
N SER A 243 -36.00 28.01 -10.64
CA SER A 243 -37.39 27.54 -10.53
C SER A 243 -37.86 27.43 -9.07
N THR A 244 -37.22 28.17 -8.15
CA THR A 244 -37.50 28.13 -6.69
C THR A 244 -37.93 29.46 -6.06
N HIS A 245 -38.26 30.47 -6.87
CA HIS A 245 -38.89 31.71 -6.41
C HIS A 245 -39.72 32.35 -7.54
N THR A 246 -40.62 33.28 -7.21
CA THR A 246 -41.35 34.03 -8.25
C THR A 246 -40.42 35.01 -8.97
N ALA A 247 -40.81 35.44 -10.18
CA ALA A 247 -40.06 36.46 -10.93
C ALA A 247 -40.00 37.86 -10.25
N THR A 248 -40.69 38.05 -9.11
CA THR A 248 -40.81 39.31 -8.38
C THR A 248 -40.32 39.28 -6.92
N ASN A 249 -40.07 38.10 -6.34
CA ASN A 249 -39.62 37.95 -4.95
C ASN A 249 -38.53 36.88 -4.84
N VAL A 250 -37.31 37.26 -5.24
CA VAL A 250 -36.17 36.35 -5.41
C VAL A 250 -35.61 35.75 -4.12
N SER A 251 -35.85 36.41 -2.99
CA SER A 251 -35.31 36.02 -1.68
C SER A 251 -36.23 35.10 -0.89
N THR A 252 -37.44 34.83 -1.40
CA THR A 252 -38.41 33.95 -0.75
C THR A 252 -38.54 32.65 -1.55
N SER A 253 -38.24 31.52 -0.91
CA SER A 253 -38.35 30.21 -1.55
C SER A 253 -39.81 29.83 -1.82
N ALA A 254 -40.17 29.78 -3.10
CA ALA A 254 -41.42 29.26 -3.64
C ALA A 254 -41.09 28.23 -4.74
N PRO A 255 -40.91 26.95 -4.41
CA PRO A 255 -40.55 25.91 -5.38
C PRO A 255 -41.67 25.61 -6.39
N ALA A 256 -41.29 25.39 -7.65
CA ALA A 256 -42.22 24.86 -8.64
C ALA A 256 -42.68 23.42 -8.30
N THR A 257 -43.92 23.13 -8.67
CA THR A 257 -44.72 21.99 -8.20
C THR A 257 -44.93 20.89 -9.24
N SER A 258 -44.67 21.13 -10.53
CA SER A 258 -44.57 20.09 -11.57
C SER A 258 -43.25 20.18 -12.35
N THR A 259 -43.00 19.19 -13.21
CA THR A 259 -41.94 19.23 -14.23
C THR A 259 -42.09 20.44 -15.15
N ASP A 260 -43.32 20.76 -15.56
CA ASP A 260 -43.61 21.86 -16.48
C ASP A 260 -43.34 23.23 -15.84
N GLY A 261 -43.23 23.30 -14.51
CA GLY A 261 -42.79 24.47 -13.75
C GLY A 261 -41.27 24.65 -13.65
N ASN A 262 -40.48 23.76 -14.25
CA ASN A 262 -39.01 23.78 -14.19
C ASN A 262 -38.37 24.39 -15.45
N ASN A 263 -37.05 24.54 -15.45
CA ASN A 263 -36.31 25.15 -16.57
C ASN A 263 -35.45 24.10 -17.31
N SER A 264 -36.05 22.95 -17.65
CA SER A 264 -35.37 21.85 -18.38
C SER A 264 -35.05 22.18 -19.83
N GLY A 265 -34.10 21.46 -20.42
CA GLY A 265 -33.67 21.63 -21.81
C GLY A 265 -32.87 22.91 -22.08
N LEU A 266 -32.44 23.62 -21.03
CA LEU A 266 -31.65 24.85 -21.13
C LEU A 266 -30.26 24.55 -21.70
N LYS A 267 -29.94 25.23 -22.80
CA LYS A 267 -28.66 25.16 -23.52
C LYS A 267 -27.93 26.49 -23.44
N ILE A 268 -26.64 26.44 -23.10
CA ILE A 268 -25.79 27.62 -22.96
C ILE A 268 -24.49 27.36 -23.74
N TYR A 269 -24.31 28.01 -24.89
CA TYR A 269 -23.19 27.73 -25.81
C TYR A 269 -22.46 28.99 -26.29
N SER A 270 -21.14 28.93 -26.42
CA SER A 270 -20.33 29.97 -27.10
C SER A 270 -20.47 31.39 -26.51
N ASN A 271 -20.96 31.54 -25.28
CA ASN A 271 -21.13 32.86 -24.65
C ASN A 271 -19.83 33.32 -23.98
N ASN A 272 -19.53 34.61 -24.10
CA ASN A 272 -18.42 35.28 -23.43
C ASN A 272 -18.95 36.09 -22.24
N ILE A 273 -18.88 35.51 -21.03
CA ILE A 273 -19.38 36.10 -19.79
C ILE A 273 -18.20 36.68 -19.02
N SER A 274 -18.27 37.96 -18.67
CA SER A 274 -17.19 38.64 -17.97
C SER A 274 -17.66 39.69 -16.96
N ASN A 275 -16.76 40.09 -16.07
CA ASN A 275 -16.98 41.19 -15.12
C ASN A 275 -18.31 41.09 -14.33
N VAL A 276 -18.66 39.87 -13.89
CA VAL A 276 -19.83 39.53 -13.04
C VAL A 276 -19.35 38.89 -11.74
N ASN A 277 -20.14 38.94 -10.67
CA ASN A 277 -19.76 38.27 -9.41
C ASN A 277 -19.95 36.75 -9.51
N ASN A 278 -21.09 36.28 -10.04
CA ASN A 278 -21.31 34.88 -10.41
C ASN A 278 -21.39 34.73 -11.94
N GLY A 279 -20.90 33.62 -12.50
CA GLY A 279 -20.95 33.38 -13.95
C GLY A 279 -22.32 32.87 -14.41
N ILE A 280 -22.53 31.56 -14.30
CA ILE A 280 -23.78 30.87 -14.64
C ILE A 280 -24.35 30.23 -13.37
N VAL A 281 -25.64 30.42 -13.09
CA VAL A 281 -26.33 29.82 -11.94
C VAL A 281 -27.62 29.15 -12.42
N ILE A 282 -27.79 27.86 -12.11
CA ILE A 282 -28.96 27.05 -12.47
C ILE A 282 -29.46 26.33 -11.22
N VAL A 283 -30.73 26.56 -10.87
CA VAL A 283 -31.38 26.00 -9.67
C VAL A 283 -32.76 25.47 -10.04
N GLY A 284 -32.89 24.14 -10.11
CA GLY A 284 -34.19 23.50 -10.33
C GLY A 284 -35.09 23.47 -9.09
N PRO A 285 -36.35 23.03 -9.24
CA PRO A 285 -37.33 22.93 -8.14
C PRO A 285 -36.83 22.04 -7.01
N THR A 286 -37.29 22.24 -5.77
CA THR A 286 -36.73 21.51 -4.61
C THR A 286 -37.17 20.03 -4.52
N THR A 287 -38.22 19.63 -5.24
CA THR A 287 -38.76 18.26 -5.26
C THR A 287 -38.07 17.43 -6.33
N ALA A 288 -37.48 16.27 -5.96
CA ALA A 288 -36.66 15.43 -6.85
C ALA A 288 -37.32 15.05 -8.19
N ALA A 289 -38.62 14.73 -8.18
CA ALA A 289 -39.38 14.40 -9.39
C ALA A 289 -39.54 15.57 -10.39
N ASN A 290 -39.31 16.81 -9.94
CA ASN A 290 -39.43 18.04 -10.73
C ASN A 290 -38.06 18.65 -11.10
N TYR A 291 -36.93 17.99 -10.76
CA TYR A 291 -35.58 18.50 -11.02
C TYR A 291 -35.36 18.82 -12.50
N ASN A 292 -34.53 19.83 -12.78
CA ASN A 292 -34.21 20.19 -14.17
C ASN A 292 -33.48 19.01 -14.84
N THR A 293 -33.84 18.73 -16.08
CA THR A 293 -33.23 17.70 -16.93
C THR A 293 -32.72 18.32 -18.23
N GLY A 294 -31.74 17.69 -18.90
CA GLY A 294 -31.23 18.18 -20.18
C GLY A 294 -30.58 19.57 -20.10
N ILE A 295 -29.99 19.91 -18.96
CA ILE A 295 -29.17 21.11 -18.79
C ILE A 295 -27.83 20.88 -19.50
N ASP A 296 -27.47 21.73 -20.46
CA ASP A 296 -26.24 21.61 -21.24
C ASP A 296 -25.47 22.94 -21.31
N ILE A 297 -24.31 22.98 -20.65
CA ILE A 297 -23.43 24.14 -20.56
C ILE A 297 -22.13 23.82 -21.28
N GLY A 298 -21.98 24.39 -22.48
CA GLY A 298 -20.79 24.27 -23.32
C GLY A 298 -20.79 23.11 -24.32
N GLY A 299 -21.77 22.20 -24.26
CA GLY A 299 -22.06 21.23 -25.30
C GLY A 299 -21.07 20.06 -25.40
N THR A 300 -21.02 19.44 -26.57
CA THR A 300 -20.27 18.18 -26.83
C THR A 300 -18.92 18.39 -27.49
N GLY A 301 -18.53 19.63 -27.80
CA GLY A 301 -17.22 19.95 -28.39
C GLY A 301 -16.82 21.42 -28.21
N PRO A 302 -15.57 21.79 -28.54
CA PRO A 302 -15.04 23.13 -28.28
C PRO A 302 -15.73 24.25 -29.09
N GLY A 303 -16.47 23.93 -30.15
CA GLY A 303 -17.25 24.92 -30.91
C GLY A 303 -18.42 25.53 -30.14
N THR A 304 -18.90 24.86 -29.09
CA THR A 304 -19.98 25.33 -28.20
C THR A 304 -19.47 25.84 -26.85
N ALA A 305 -18.15 25.88 -26.61
CA ALA A 305 -17.52 26.25 -25.35
C ALA A 305 -17.89 27.69 -24.89
N ASN A 306 -18.37 27.84 -23.65
CA ASN A 306 -18.49 29.17 -23.04
C ASN A 306 -17.15 29.64 -22.46
N THR A 307 -16.95 30.95 -22.41
CA THR A 307 -15.80 31.61 -21.79
C THR A 307 -16.29 32.49 -20.66
N LEU A 308 -15.91 32.16 -19.43
CA LEU A 308 -16.18 32.90 -18.21
C LEU A 308 -14.87 33.53 -17.71
N THR A 309 -14.77 34.85 -17.67
CA THR A 309 -13.52 35.56 -17.33
C THR A 309 -13.73 36.68 -16.32
N ASN A 310 -12.72 36.97 -15.49
CA ASN A 310 -12.73 38.08 -14.55
C ASN A 310 -13.98 38.07 -13.61
N TYR A 311 -14.47 36.88 -13.25
CA TYR A 311 -15.66 36.74 -12.39
C TYR A 311 -15.30 36.66 -10.90
N GLY A 312 -16.23 37.03 -10.03
CA GLY A 312 -16.11 36.91 -8.58
C GLY A 312 -15.22 37.98 -7.96
N THR A 313 -15.76 38.77 -7.05
CA THR A 313 -15.04 39.88 -6.38
C THR A 313 -15.53 40.12 -4.95
N THR A 314 -16.83 39.96 -4.74
CA THR A 314 -17.44 39.98 -3.41
C THR A 314 -17.65 38.55 -2.91
N GLY A 315 -17.61 38.36 -1.59
CA GLY A 315 -17.75 37.04 -0.97
C GLY A 315 -19.14 36.69 -0.42
N THR A 316 -20.09 37.62 -0.50
CA THR A 316 -21.46 37.45 0.03
C THR A 316 -22.42 38.36 -0.74
N PHE A 317 -23.59 37.85 -1.08
CA PHE A 317 -24.63 38.53 -1.85
C PHE A 317 -26.02 38.30 -1.24
N SER A 318 -27.06 38.93 -1.80
CA SER A 318 -28.44 38.81 -1.30
C SER A 318 -28.92 37.36 -1.26
N SER A 319 -29.86 37.03 -0.37
CA SER A 319 -30.33 35.66 -0.10
C SER A 319 -31.24 35.07 -1.20
N TYR A 320 -30.78 35.00 -2.45
CA TYR A 320 -31.49 34.35 -3.56
C TYR A 320 -31.88 32.91 -3.22
N ALA A 321 -33.15 32.55 -3.44
CA ALA A 321 -33.67 31.26 -3.00
C ALA A 321 -32.85 30.09 -3.56
N ASN A 322 -32.37 29.24 -2.65
CA ASN A 322 -31.59 28.02 -2.92
C ASN A 322 -30.22 28.22 -3.60
N VAL A 323 -29.72 29.45 -3.78
CA VAL A 323 -28.34 29.74 -4.25
C VAL A 323 -27.35 29.63 -3.08
N SER A 324 -26.10 29.21 -3.33
CA SER A 324 -25.15 28.72 -2.31
C SER A 324 -24.51 29.77 -1.37
N GLY A 325 -24.90 31.04 -1.44
CA GLY A 325 -24.31 32.14 -0.64
C GLY A 325 -22.80 32.37 -0.82
N THR A 326 -22.20 31.69 -1.80
CA THR A 326 -20.77 31.61 -2.13
C THR A 326 -20.61 31.89 -3.62
N THR A 327 -19.42 32.32 -4.04
CA THR A 327 -19.19 32.92 -5.36
C THR A 327 -18.71 31.86 -6.35
N ASN A 328 -19.41 31.67 -7.47
CA ASN A 328 -19.22 30.54 -8.39
C ASN A 328 -19.05 30.99 -9.85
N GLY A 329 -18.18 30.30 -10.59
CA GLY A 329 -18.12 30.40 -12.05
C GLY A 329 -19.36 29.76 -12.66
N ILE A 330 -19.60 28.49 -12.34
CA ILE A 330 -20.84 27.76 -12.70
C ILE A 330 -21.43 27.15 -11.41
N LEU A 331 -22.73 27.32 -11.20
CA LEU A 331 -23.51 26.60 -10.18
C LEU A 331 -24.65 25.82 -10.84
N VAL A 332 -24.79 24.53 -10.51
CA VAL A 332 -25.93 23.70 -10.91
C VAL A 332 -26.50 22.98 -9.68
N ARG A 333 -27.78 23.21 -9.37
CA ARG A 333 -28.48 22.61 -8.21
C ARG A 333 -29.83 22.03 -8.63
N ASN A 334 -30.31 21.00 -7.92
CA ASN A 334 -31.64 20.40 -8.13
C ASN A 334 -31.88 20.03 -9.61
N SER A 335 -30.87 19.42 -10.22
CA SER A 335 -30.77 19.11 -11.63
C SER A 335 -30.06 17.76 -11.79
N VAL A 336 -30.45 16.95 -12.77
CA VAL A 336 -29.89 15.62 -13.03
C VAL A 336 -29.74 15.37 -14.53
N GLY A 337 -28.77 14.53 -14.92
CA GLY A 337 -28.52 14.28 -16.34
C GLY A 337 -27.98 15.52 -17.06
N PHE A 338 -27.15 16.31 -16.36
CA PHE A 338 -26.61 17.57 -16.88
C PHE A 338 -25.21 17.40 -17.47
N ASN A 339 -24.89 18.26 -18.44
CA ASN A 339 -23.56 18.41 -19.01
C ASN A 339 -22.98 19.79 -18.67
N ILE A 340 -21.77 19.82 -18.14
CA ILE A 340 -20.96 21.03 -17.94
C ILE A 340 -19.61 20.73 -18.58
N SER A 341 -19.45 21.00 -19.88
CA SER A 341 -18.26 20.60 -20.62
C SER A 341 -17.67 21.67 -21.52
N TYR A 342 -16.35 21.56 -21.78
CA TYR A 342 -15.57 22.48 -22.63
C TYR A 342 -15.51 23.95 -22.19
N ASN A 343 -16.02 24.31 -21.02
CA ASN A 343 -16.07 25.72 -20.58
C ASN A 343 -14.69 26.20 -20.10
N SER A 344 -14.31 27.42 -20.48
CA SER A 344 -13.18 28.14 -19.90
C SER A 344 -13.67 28.99 -18.73
N ILE A 345 -13.07 28.85 -17.54
CA ILE A 345 -13.56 29.41 -16.27
C ILE A 345 -12.39 30.05 -15.51
N THR A 346 -12.26 31.37 -15.62
CA THR A 346 -11.16 32.15 -15.02
C THR A 346 -11.71 33.25 -14.10
N SER A 347 -11.40 33.19 -12.80
CA SER A 347 -11.84 34.23 -11.85
C SER A 347 -11.14 35.58 -12.08
N SER A 348 -11.61 36.63 -11.40
CA SER A 348 -10.86 37.88 -11.33
C SER A 348 -9.54 37.69 -10.56
N ASN A 349 -8.52 38.47 -10.89
CA ASN A 349 -7.28 38.49 -10.14
C ASN A 349 -7.52 39.14 -8.77
N GLY A 350 -7.51 38.33 -7.72
CA GLY A 350 -7.90 38.71 -6.35
C GLY A 350 -9.30 38.26 -5.94
N GLY A 351 -10.08 37.66 -6.84
CA GLY A 351 -11.26 36.83 -6.55
C GLY A 351 -12.13 37.30 -5.39
N VAL A 352 -12.56 36.37 -4.53
CA VAL A 352 -13.33 36.74 -3.33
C VAL A 352 -12.45 37.33 -2.24
N THR A 353 -13.00 38.35 -1.56
CA THR A 353 -12.44 38.93 -0.33
C THR A 353 -13.03 38.34 0.96
N VAL A 354 -14.10 37.53 0.85
CA VAL A 354 -14.75 36.80 1.96
C VAL A 354 -15.16 35.40 1.47
N GLY A 355 -15.11 34.37 2.32
CA GLY A 355 -15.66 33.05 2.03
C GLY A 355 -14.82 32.16 1.11
N VAL A 356 -15.48 31.43 0.21
CA VAL A 356 -14.90 30.43 -0.71
C VAL A 356 -15.23 30.80 -2.15
N LEU A 357 -14.23 30.65 -3.03
CA LEU A 357 -14.35 30.83 -4.48
C LEU A 357 -14.48 29.46 -5.16
N HIS A 358 -15.54 29.27 -5.95
CA HIS A 358 -15.75 28.06 -6.75
C HIS A 358 -15.50 28.30 -8.25
N GLY A 359 -14.93 27.29 -8.91
CA GLY A 359 -14.99 27.12 -10.36
C GLY A 359 -16.37 26.61 -10.78
N ILE A 360 -16.57 25.30 -10.66
CA ILE A 360 -17.84 24.61 -10.88
C ILE A 360 -18.35 24.06 -9.54
N HIS A 361 -19.57 24.43 -9.15
CA HIS A 361 -20.19 24.01 -7.90
C HIS A 361 -21.53 23.31 -8.15
N ILE A 362 -21.63 22.07 -7.69
CA ILE A 362 -22.86 21.31 -7.61
C ILE A 362 -23.19 21.16 -6.12
N PRO A 363 -23.81 22.17 -5.48
CA PRO A 363 -24.18 22.12 -4.07
C PRO A 363 -25.19 21.00 -3.79
N ALA A 364 -25.29 20.56 -2.54
CA ALA A 364 -26.19 19.47 -2.18
C ALA A 364 -27.65 19.77 -2.60
N ALA A 365 -28.25 18.86 -3.36
CA ALA A 365 -29.64 19.02 -3.81
C ALA A 365 -30.60 19.00 -2.60
N SER A 366 -31.72 19.71 -2.71
CA SER A 366 -32.68 19.88 -1.62
C SER A 366 -33.28 18.57 -1.10
N VAL A 367 -33.35 17.55 -1.95
CA VAL A 367 -33.83 16.18 -1.68
C VAL A 367 -32.92 15.22 -2.48
N ALA A 368 -32.78 13.96 -2.08
CA ALA A 368 -32.07 12.97 -2.90
C ALA A 368 -32.75 12.78 -4.27
N ALA A 369 -31.95 12.78 -5.33
CA ALA A 369 -32.38 12.50 -6.69
C ALA A 369 -32.98 11.08 -6.84
N THR A 370 -33.69 10.85 -7.94
CA THR A 370 -34.30 9.55 -8.28
C THR A 370 -34.06 9.19 -9.74
N GLY A 371 -34.08 7.90 -10.06
CA GLY A 371 -33.88 7.38 -11.41
C GLY A 371 -32.41 7.20 -11.81
N THR A 372 -32.21 6.89 -13.10
CA THR A 372 -30.92 6.58 -13.73
C THR A 372 -30.52 7.73 -14.66
N PHE A 373 -29.32 8.26 -14.48
CA PHE A 373 -28.77 9.36 -15.28
C PHE A 373 -27.23 9.40 -15.20
N THR A 374 -26.61 10.14 -16.12
CA THR A 374 -25.17 10.47 -16.06
C THR A 374 -25.01 11.98 -15.89
N ASN A 375 -24.26 12.41 -14.88
CA ASN A 375 -23.83 13.81 -14.75
C ASN A 375 -22.41 13.95 -15.31
N GLU A 376 -22.20 14.89 -16.22
CA GLU A 376 -20.91 15.09 -16.91
C GLU A 376 -20.33 16.47 -16.55
N VAL A 377 -19.10 16.50 -16.04
CA VAL A 377 -18.33 17.73 -15.76
C VAL A 377 -16.95 17.58 -16.35
N SER A 378 -16.81 17.81 -17.67
CA SER A 378 -15.65 17.29 -18.42
C SER A 378 -15.04 18.23 -19.47
N ASN A 379 -13.74 18.11 -19.71
CA ASN A 379 -12.98 18.94 -20.67
C ASN A 379 -13.00 20.47 -20.36
N ASN A 380 -13.37 20.88 -19.15
CA ASN A 380 -13.36 22.30 -18.76
C ASN A 380 -11.94 22.75 -18.41
N SER A 381 -11.65 24.05 -18.60
CA SER A 381 -10.36 24.66 -18.24
C SER A 381 -10.57 25.70 -17.14
N ILE A 382 -10.00 25.50 -15.96
CA ILE A 382 -10.34 26.21 -14.72
C ILE A 382 -9.11 26.90 -14.12
N SER A 383 -9.26 28.17 -13.72
CA SER A 383 -8.25 29.00 -13.04
C SER A 383 -8.89 29.89 -11.97
N LEU A 384 -8.46 29.75 -10.70
CA LEU A 384 -9.00 30.49 -9.55
C LEU A 384 -7.91 31.26 -8.79
N LYS A 385 -8.15 32.55 -8.53
CA LYS A 385 -7.24 33.42 -7.77
C LYS A 385 -7.94 34.15 -6.64
N SER A 386 -7.65 33.79 -5.38
CA SER A 386 -8.28 34.38 -4.19
C SER A 386 -7.50 35.57 -3.63
N GLY A 387 -8.21 36.59 -3.16
CA GLY A 387 -7.66 37.75 -2.43
C GLY A 387 -7.80 37.63 -0.91
N LEU A 388 -8.68 36.76 -0.41
CA LEU A 388 -8.72 36.41 1.00
C LEU A 388 -7.63 35.40 1.33
N SER A 389 -6.65 35.79 2.16
CA SER A 389 -5.53 34.93 2.59
C SER A 389 -5.96 33.59 3.19
N SER A 390 -7.03 33.58 4.00
CA SER A 390 -7.61 32.36 4.60
C SER A 390 -8.73 31.74 3.76
N GLY A 391 -9.02 32.30 2.58
CA GLY A 391 -10.17 31.92 1.75
C GLY A 391 -9.91 30.65 0.98
N GLY A 392 -10.88 29.73 1.00
CA GLY A 392 -10.80 28.49 0.25
C GLY A 392 -10.99 28.71 -1.25
N MET A 393 -10.32 27.90 -2.06
CA MET A 393 -10.57 27.82 -3.50
C MET A 393 -10.92 26.37 -3.86
N ILE A 394 -12.03 26.16 -4.56
CA ILE A 394 -12.43 24.82 -5.00
C ILE A 394 -12.75 24.80 -6.50
N GLY A 395 -11.97 24.04 -7.27
CA GLY A 395 -12.09 23.95 -8.73
C GLY A 395 -13.40 23.32 -9.18
N ILE A 396 -13.64 22.06 -8.80
CA ILE A 396 -14.89 21.32 -9.00
C ILE A 396 -15.36 20.80 -7.64
N ASN A 397 -16.59 21.12 -7.26
CA ASN A 397 -17.20 20.76 -5.97
C ASN A 397 -18.55 20.06 -6.17
N PHE A 398 -18.57 18.72 -6.17
CA PHE A 398 -19.77 17.90 -6.37
C PHE A 398 -20.30 17.31 -5.05
N LEU A 399 -21.40 17.84 -4.52
CA LEU A 399 -21.92 17.42 -3.21
C LEU A 399 -23.00 16.32 -3.29
N THR A 400 -23.62 16.04 -2.15
CA THR A 400 -24.62 14.97 -1.97
C THR A 400 -25.92 15.21 -2.74
N ASN A 401 -26.79 14.21 -2.73
CA ASN A 401 -28.16 14.24 -3.25
C ASN A 401 -28.33 14.40 -4.77
N HIS A 402 -27.27 14.72 -5.53
CA HIS A 402 -27.24 14.70 -7.00
C HIS A 402 -26.98 13.31 -7.63
N ALA A 403 -27.12 12.23 -6.85
CA ALA A 403 -26.71 10.88 -7.21
C ALA A 403 -27.68 9.81 -6.67
N THR A 404 -27.68 8.63 -7.27
CA THR A 404 -28.56 7.49 -6.96
C THR A 404 -27.82 6.15 -7.05
N ALA A 405 -28.48 5.08 -6.60
CA ALA A 405 -28.02 3.69 -6.73
C ALA A 405 -27.89 3.18 -8.18
N THR A 406 -28.21 3.99 -9.18
CA THR A 406 -28.04 3.69 -10.62
C THR A 406 -27.43 4.86 -11.41
N SER A 407 -27.00 5.95 -10.76
CA SER A 407 -26.39 7.08 -11.46
C SER A 407 -24.91 6.87 -11.72
N THR A 408 -24.41 7.58 -12.72
CA THR A 408 -22.97 7.76 -12.96
C THR A 408 -22.62 9.23 -12.85
N THR A 409 -21.48 9.56 -12.24
CA THR A 409 -20.92 10.91 -12.26
C THR A 409 -19.51 10.87 -12.84
N ASN A 410 -19.31 11.66 -13.90
CA ASN A 410 -18.08 11.77 -14.68
C ASN A 410 -17.45 13.15 -14.46
N ILE A 411 -16.18 13.16 -14.05
CA ILE A 411 -15.36 14.37 -13.88
C ILE A 411 -14.08 14.14 -14.68
N ASN A 412 -14.13 14.33 -16.00
CA ASN A 412 -13.08 13.81 -16.90
C ASN A 412 -12.36 14.91 -17.71
N ASN A 413 -11.08 14.73 -18.00
CA ASN A 413 -10.27 15.58 -18.89
C ASN A 413 -10.25 17.08 -18.54
N ASN A 414 -10.62 17.49 -17.33
CA ASN A 414 -10.58 18.91 -16.95
C ASN A 414 -9.13 19.35 -16.71
N ASN A 415 -8.80 20.57 -17.10
CA ASN A 415 -7.49 21.18 -16.90
C ASN A 415 -7.56 22.26 -15.80
N PHE A 416 -6.71 22.15 -14.79
CA PHE A 416 -6.54 23.14 -13.73
C PHE A 416 -5.20 23.84 -13.92
N PHE A 417 -5.20 25.17 -13.96
CA PHE A 417 -4.01 25.97 -14.22
C PHE A 417 -4.08 27.31 -13.48
N ASP A 418 -2.94 27.94 -13.21
CA ASP A 418 -2.84 29.31 -12.67
C ASP A 418 -3.66 29.56 -11.37
N PHE A 419 -3.84 28.53 -10.53
CA PHE A 419 -4.41 28.68 -9.18
C PHE A 419 -3.39 29.33 -8.23
N ASP A 420 -3.78 30.39 -7.52
CA ASP A 420 -2.96 30.97 -6.45
C ASP A 420 -3.74 31.91 -5.50
N HIS A 421 -3.16 32.24 -4.35
CA HIS A 421 -3.59 33.39 -3.54
C HIS A 421 -2.80 34.63 -3.92
N THR A 422 -3.48 35.77 -4.11
CA THR A 422 -2.82 37.03 -4.51
C THR A 422 -2.17 37.79 -3.35
N THR A 423 -2.26 37.28 -2.13
CA THR A 423 -1.64 37.86 -0.92
C THR A 423 -0.34 37.13 -0.56
N GLY A 424 0.62 37.86 0.04
CA GLY A 424 1.98 37.34 0.27
C GLY A 424 2.11 36.21 1.31
N THR A 425 1.08 35.99 2.14
CA THR A 425 1.03 34.94 3.16
C THR A 425 -0.40 34.41 3.29
N ALA A 426 -0.74 33.41 2.47
CA ALA A 426 -2.04 32.76 2.50
C ALA A 426 -2.03 31.48 3.36
N SER A 427 -3.21 31.07 3.84
CA SER A 427 -3.45 29.86 4.62
C SER A 427 -4.71 29.09 4.20
N GLY A 428 -5.49 29.62 3.25
CA GLY A 428 -6.70 28.98 2.75
C GLY A 428 -6.42 27.68 2.00
N THR A 429 -7.27 26.67 2.20
CA THR A 429 -7.20 25.37 1.51
C THR A 429 -7.48 25.53 0.02
N ILE A 430 -6.73 24.81 -0.81
CA ILE A 430 -6.96 24.71 -2.26
C ILE A 430 -7.39 23.27 -2.56
N THR A 431 -8.53 23.08 -3.23
CA THR A 431 -9.05 21.77 -3.62
C THR A 431 -9.39 21.78 -5.10
N PHE A 432 -8.77 20.95 -5.93
CA PHE A 432 -9.01 20.99 -7.37
C PHE A 432 -10.28 20.22 -7.76
N ILE A 433 -10.43 18.96 -7.30
CA ILE A 433 -11.65 18.15 -7.43
C ILE A 433 -12.06 17.63 -6.05
N THR A 434 -13.33 17.83 -5.68
CA THR A 434 -13.95 17.11 -4.56
C THR A 434 -15.34 16.56 -4.90
N THR A 435 -15.64 15.35 -4.41
CA THR A 435 -16.96 14.71 -4.59
C THR A 435 -17.46 13.96 -3.35
N THR A 436 -18.72 14.19 -2.97
CA THR A 436 -19.43 13.47 -1.88
C THR A 436 -20.80 12.89 -2.28
N GLY A 437 -21.26 13.06 -3.52
CA GLY A 437 -22.43 12.35 -4.05
C GLY A 437 -22.24 10.83 -4.05
N VAL A 438 -23.31 10.06 -3.79
CA VAL A 438 -23.26 8.59 -3.66
C VAL A 438 -23.78 7.92 -4.94
N ASP A 439 -23.02 8.01 -6.02
CA ASP A 439 -23.30 7.35 -7.31
C ASP A 439 -22.93 5.86 -7.26
N GLN A 440 -23.59 5.04 -8.08
CA GLN A 440 -23.16 3.66 -8.34
C GLN A 440 -21.77 3.61 -8.99
N THR A 441 -21.49 4.55 -9.89
CA THR A 441 -20.20 4.65 -10.59
C THR A 441 -19.70 6.09 -10.56
N LYS A 442 -18.44 6.29 -10.15
CA LYS A 442 -17.72 7.54 -10.38
C LYS A 442 -16.48 7.34 -11.21
N ASN A 443 -16.29 8.22 -12.18
CA ASN A 443 -15.09 8.32 -12.99
C ASN A 443 -14.48 9.71 -12.78
N ILE A 444 -13.25 9.77 -12.29
CA ILE A 444 -12.44 10.99 -12.19
C ILE A 444 -11.18 10.72 -13.01
N THR A 445 -11.26 10.94 -14.34
CA THR A 445 -10.25 10.41 -15.25
C THR A 445 -9.65 11.44 -16.21
N GLY A 446 -8.35 11.31 -16.52
CA GLY A 446 -7.68 12.16 -17.50
C GLY A 446 -7.51 13.64 -17.10
N ASN A 447 -7.84 14.04 -15.88
CA ASN A 447 -7.75 15.44 -15.45
C ASN A 447 -6.28 15.87 -15.33
N THR A 448 -5.99 17.10 -15.73
CA THR A 448 -4.63 17.66 -15.83
C THR A 448 -4.45 18.84 -14.88
N PHE A 449 -3.27 18.93 -14.28
CA PHE A 449 -2.90 19.98 -13.33
C PHE A 449 -1.63 20.67 -13.85
N THR A 450 -1.81 21.77 -14.57
CA THR A 450 -0.81 22.31 -15.51
C THR A 450 -0.10 23.52 -14.95
N ASN A 451 1.23 23.41 -14.80
CA ASN A 451 2.15 24.51 -14.44
C ASN A 451 1.69 25.34 -13.23
N MET A 452 1.57 24.70 -12.07
CA MET A 452 0.93 25.29 -10.88
C MET A 452 1.94 25.67 -9.80
N SER A 453 1.81 26.88 -9.24
CA SER A 453 2.65 27.39 -8.15
C SER A 453 1.81 28.13 -7.11
N VAL A 454 1.59 27.54 -5.93
CA VAL A 454 0.66 28.05 -4.91
C VAL A 454 1.36 28.61 -3.65
N LYS A 455 0.89 29.75 -3.16
CA LYS A 455 1.45 30.49 -2.00
C LYS A 455 0.74 30.24 -0.66
N THR A 456 -0.08 29.20 -0.55
CA THR A 456 -0.78 28.87 0.70
C THR A 456 0.06 28.01 1.66
N THR A 457 -0.01 28.31 2.96
CA THR A 457 0.42 27.42 4.06
C THR A 457 -0.60 26.33 4.38
N GLY A 458 -1.84 26.47 3.87
CA GLY A 458 -2.91 25.49 4.03
C GLY A 458 -2.74 24.23 3.19
N THR A 459 -3.71 23.32 3.32
CA THR A 459 -3.75 22.05 2.59
C THR A 459 -4.06 22.24 1.11
N VAL A 460 -3.50 21.38 0.27
CA VAL A 460 -3.74 21.31 -1.18
C VAL A 460 -4.20 19.90 -1.55
N ASN A 461 -5.46 19.75 -1.92
CA ASN A 461 -6.08 18.49 -2.34
C ASN A 461 -6.27 18.49 -3.86
N PHE A 462 -5.68 17.55 -4.58
CA PHE A 462 -5.92 17.44 -6.04
C PHE A 462 -7.23 16.71 -6.31
N ILE A 463 -7.37 15.48 -5.85
CA ILE A 463 -8.60 14.69 -5.96
C ILE A 463 -8.98 14.18 -4.57
N SER A 464 -10.13 14.60 -4.06
CA SER A 464 -10.70 14.06 -2.82
C SER A 464 -12.09 13.48 -3.03
N HIS A 465 -12.33 12.27 -2.54
CA HIS A 465 -13.69 11.76 -2.39
C HIS A 465 -13.97 11.34 -0.95
N SER A 466 -15.22 11.49 -0.52
CA SER A 466 -15.62 11.24 0.88
C SER A 466 -17.07 10.76 0.95
N TYR A 467 -17.38 9.70 0.20
CA TYR A 467 -18.69 9.05 0.16
C TYR A 467 -18.52 7.55 0.38
N THR A 468 -19.40 6.95 1.19
CA THR A 468 -19.43 5.49 1.40
C THR A 468 -19.99 4.80 0.18
N MET A 469 -19.19 3.97 -0.48
CA MET A 469 -19.64 3.07 -1.54
C MET A 469 -20.39 1.89 -0.93
N GLN A 470 -21.54 1.54 -1.53
CA GLN A 470 -22.30 0.33 -1.19
C GLN A 470 -21.76 -0.88 -1.98
N SER A 471 -22.22 -2.08 -1.65
CA SER A 471 -21.91 -3.27 -2.45
C SER A 471 -22.37 -3.10 -3.91
N GLY A 472 -21.51 -3.44 -4.86
CA GLY A 472 -21.71 -3.22 -6.30
C GLY A 472 -21.44 -1.80 -6.80
N TYR A 473 -20.90 -0.89 -5.97
CA TYR A 473 -20.55 0.48 -6.36
C TYR A 473 -19.04 0.60 -6.64
N SER A 474 -18.67 1.56 -7.51
CA SER A 474 -17.29 1.75 -7.95
C SER A 474 -16.81 3.20 -7.95
N CYS A 475 -15.51 3.38 -7.69
CA CYS A 475 -14.81 4.65 -7.85
C CYS A 475 -13.52 4.44 -8.65
N THR A 476 -13.40 5.13 -9.80
CA THR A 476 -12.22 5.08 -10.67
C THR A 476 -11.54 6.44 -10.71
N VAL A 477 -10.29 6.50 -10.26
CA VAL A 477 -9.40 7.66 -10.37
C VAL A 477 -8.23 7.27 -11.26
N SER A 478 -8.28 7.61 -12.56
CA SER A 478 -7.29 7.10 -13.51
C SER A 478 -6.80 8.08 -14.59
N ASN A 479 -5.56 7.90 -15.04
CA ASN A 479 -4.92 8.73 -16.08
C ASN A 479 -4.82 10.23 -15.74
N ASN A 480 -5.05 10.64 -14.49
CA ASN A 480 -4.91 12.05 -14.08
C ASN A 480 -3.42 12.40 -13.95
N SER A 481 -3.02 13.64 -14.28
CA SER A 481 -1.59 13.99 -14.30
C SER A 481 -1.25 15.43 -13.92
N VAL A 482 -0.13 15.61 -13.25
CA VAL A 482 0.56 16.91 -13.15
C VAL A 482 1.34 17.14 -14.43
N VAL A 483 1.06 18.25 -15.11
CA VAL A 483 1.68 18.60 -16.39
C VAL A 483 2.71 19.70 -16.15
N THR A 484 3.93 19.48 -16.64
CA THR A 484 5.18 20.21 -16.31
C THR A 484 5.64 20.06 -14.85
N GLY A 485 4.83 20.46 -13.86
CA GLY A 485 5.14 20.32 -12.44
C GLY A 485 4.21 21.11 -11.52
N PHE A 486 4.38 20.92 -10.21
CA PHE A 486 3.68 21.64 -9.14
C PHE A 486 4.67 22.12 -8.06
N THR A 487 4.51 23.38 -7.61
CA THR A 487 5.25 23.95 -6.49
C THR A 487 4.32 24.53 -5.43
N LYS A 488 4.59 24.25 -4.14
CA LYS A 488 3.97 24.94 -2.99
C LYS A 488 5.04 25.71 -2.21
N THR A 489 5.01 27.03 -2.32
CA THR A 489 6.00 27.93 -1.68
C THR A 489 5.61 28.35 -0.27
N GLY A 490 4.36 28.08 0.15
CA GLY A 490 3.89 28.32 1.52
C GLY A 490 4.08 27.07 2.38
N ALA A 491 4.99 27.13 3.36
CA ALA A 491 5.25 26.00 4.25
C ALA A 491 4.08 25.69 5.20
N GLY A 492 3.84 24.40 5.45
CA GLY A 492 2.79 23.90 6.34
C GLY A 492 1.69 23.13 5.60
N GLY A 493 0.79 22.50 6.36
CA GLY A 493 -0.32 21.73 5.82
C GLY A 493 0.10 20.45 5.09
N THR A 494 -0.82 19.89 4.31
CA THR A 494 -0.61 18.67 3.51
C THR A 494 -0.81 18.96 2.02
N VAL A 495 -0.01 18.36 1.15
CA VAL A 495 -0.32 18.19 -0.27
C VAL A 495 -0.70 16.74 -0.50
N VAL A 496 -1.87 16.46 -1.08
CA VAL A 496 -2.29 15.10 -1.42
C VAL A 496 -2.92 14.99 -2.80
N PHE A 497 -2.47 14.00 -3.58
CA PHE A 497 -2.84 13.86 -4.99
C PHE A 497 -4.16 13.11 -5.20
N ALA A 498 -4.38 12.02 -4.49
CA ALA A 498 -5.67 11.36 -4.42
C ALA A 498 -5.95 10.92 -2.99
N THR A 499 -7.07 11.35 -2.38
CA THR A 499 -7.39 11.01 -0.98
C THR A 499 -8.83 10.56 -0.80
N THR A 500 -9.03 9.56 0.05
CA THR A 500 -10.33 9.19 0.61
C THR A 500 -10.17 8.57 2.00
N GLY A 501 -11.14 8.89 2.86
CA GLY A 501 -11.28 8.37 4.22
C GLY A 501 -12.74 8.09 4.53
N ALA A 502 -13.48 7.61 3.53
CA ALA A 502 -14.88 7.22 3.66
C ALA A 502 -15.02 5.85 4.37
N SER A 503 -16.25 5.37 4.50
CA SER A 503 -16.58 4.13 5.18
C SER A 503 -17.30 3.16 4.25
N SER A 504 -16.68 2.85 3.10
CA SER A 504 -17.24 1.91 2.12
C SER A 504 -17.37 0.49 2.67
N VAL A 505 -18.24 -0.32 2.06
CA VAL A 505 -18.55 -1.69 2.53
C VAL A 505 -18.08 -2.77 1.56
N ASN A 506 -18.00 -4.00 2.06
CA ASN A 506 -17.64 -5.20 1.28
C ASN A 506 -18.48 -5.33 -0.01
N GLY A 507 -17.80 -5.67 -1.11
CA GLY A 507 -18.39 -5.74 -2.45
C GLY A 507 -18.37 -4.42 -3.23
N SER A 508 -17.82 -3.34 -2.68
CA SER A 508 -17.47 -2.13 -3.46
C SER A 508 -16.06 -2.22 -4.05
N THR A 509 -15.76 -1.40 -5.06
CA THR A 509 -14.47 -1.44 -5.79
C THR A 509 -13.83 -0.07 -5.92
N ALA A 510 -12.55 0.05 -5.58
CA ALA A 510 -11.75 1.26 -5.72
C ALA A 510 -10.58 1.04 -6.69
N ILE A 511 -10.54 1.82 -7.77
CA ILE A 511 -9.51 1.73 -8.83
C ILE A 511 -8.72 3.03 -8.87
N TYR A 512 -7.40 2.94 -8.69
CA TYR A 512 -6.47 4.05 -8.86
C TYR A 512 -5.41 3.65 -9.87
N SER A 513 -5.51 4.09 -11.13
CA SER A 513 -4.63 3.56 -12.19
C SER A 513 -4.05 4.58 -13.17
N ASN A 514 -2.83 4.33 -13.64
CA ASN A 514 -2.13 5.13 -14.65
C ASN A 514 -2.01 6.65 -14.33
N ASN A 515 -2.17 7.07 -13.07
CA ASN A 515 -2.03 8.49 -12.72
C ASN A 515 -0.55 8.89 -12.66
N ASN A 516 -0.20 10.10 -13.10
CA ASN A 516 1.18 10.60 -13.12
C ASN A 516 1.32 11.90 -12.31
N PHE A 517 1.70 11.76 -11.05
CA PHE A 517 1.90 12.87 -10.12
C PHE A 517 3.39 13.14 -9.93
N SER A 518 4.04 13.70 -10.95
CA SER A 518 5.50 13.90 -10.98
C SER A 518 5.91 15.37 -11.04
N ASN A 519 7.21 15.64 -10.79
CA ASN A 519 7.84 16.97 -10.77
C ASN A 519 7.21 17.90 -9.70
N ILE A 520 7.35 17.49 -8.44
CA ILE A 520 6.63 18.08 -7.29
C ILE A 520 7.63 18.71 -6.31
N SER A 521 7.38 19.95 -5.89
CA SER A 521 8.22 20.66 -4.91
C SER A 521 7.39 21.29 -3.79
N VAL A 522 7.73 21.02 -2.53
CA VAL A 522 7.12 21.63 -1.35
C VAL A 522 8.19 22.07 -0.35
N THR A 523 7.86 23.01 0.53
CA THR A 523 8.84 23.63 1.45
C THR A 523 8.43 23.56 2.92
N GLY A 524 9.43 23.58 3.83
CA GLY A 524 9.23 23.60 5.28
C GLY A 524 8.43 22.41 5.81
N ALA A 525 7.64 22.60 6.87
CA ALA A 525 6.86 21.53 7.51
C ALA A 525 5.58 21.14 6.73
N THR A 526 5.69 20.87 5.43
CA THR A 526 4.60 20.41 4.56
C THR A 526 4.65 18.90 4.40
N THR A 527 3.58 18.20 4.77
CA THR A 527 3.40 16.75 4.50
C THR A 527 3.06 16.55 3.02
N LEU A 528 3.62 15.51 2.38
CA LEU A 528 3.42 15.25 0.95
C LEU A 528 3.02 13.79 0.70
N THR A 529 1.83 13.56 0.15
CA THR A 529 1.28 12.20 -0.05
C THR A 529 0.74 12.00 -1.47
N GLY A 530 1.02 10.85 -2.09
CA GLY A 530 0.48 10.48 -3.40
C GLY A 530 -0.98 10.02 -3.35
N ILE A 531 -1.18 8.71 -3.45
CA ILE A 531 -2.48 8.09 -3.17
C ILE A 531 -2.59 7.82 -1.66
N ASN A 532 -3.68 8.28 -1.05
CA ASN A 532 -4.06 8.02 0.33
C ASN A 532 -5.46 7.41 0.37
N THR A 533 -5.56 6.09 0.34
CA THR A 533 -6.85 5.38 0.43
C THR A 533 -6.99 4.72 1.79
N THR A 534 -7.59 5.45 2.72
CA THR A 534 -8.02 4.97 4.04
C THR A 534 -9.54 4.81 4.07
N ASP A 535 -10.16 4.51 2.93
CA ASP A 535 -11.59 4.23 2.79
C ASP A 535 -11.91 2.81 3.22
N GLY A 536 -12.80 2.69 4.22
CA GLY A 536 -13.36 1.44 4.72
C GLY A 536 -13.81 1.49 6.18
N LEU A 537 -14.22 0.34 6.70
CA LEU A 537 -14.59 0.08 8.10
C LEU A 537 -13.81 -1.14 8.63
N SER A 538 -13.73 -1.27 9.96
CA SER A 538 -13.16 -2.48 10.59
C SER A 538 -13.92 -3.78 10.28
N THR A 539 -15.12 -3.69 9.70
CA THR A 539 -16.01 -4.81 9.36
C THR A 539 -16.35 -4.93 7.87
N GLY A 540 -15.83 -4.06 7.01
CA GLY A 540 -15.99 -4.17 5.56
C GLY A 540 -15.34 -2.99 4.81
N SER A 541 -14.98 -3.19 3.54
CA SER A 541 -14.33 -2.14 2.74
C SER A 541 -14.44 -2.38 1.23
N SER A 542 -13.90 -1.46 0.43
CA SER A 542 -13.70 -1.61 -1.01
C SER A 542 -12.51 -2.54 -1.34
N ALA A 543 -12.70 -3.47 -2.27
CA ALA A 543 -11.61 -4.19 -2.92
C ALA A 543 -10.81 -3.19 -3.78
N LYS A 544 -9.48 -3.21 -3.72
CA LYS A 544 -8.62 -2.14 -4.25
C LYS A 544 -7.73 -2.65 -5.39
N THR A 545 -7.67 -1.89 -6.49
CA THR A 545 -6.70 -2.08 -7.58
C THR A 545 -5.94 -0.78 -7.77
N ILE A 546 -4.65 -0.78 -7.44
CA ILE A 546 -3.78 0.41 -7.47
C ILE A 546 -2.62 0.11 -8.42
N SER A 547 -2.69 0.56 -9.67
CA SER A 547 -1.76 0.06 -10.70
C SER A 547 -1.29 1.05 -11.77
N GLY A 548 -0.03 0.91 -12.19
CA GLY A 548 0.57 1.77 -13.23
C GLY A 548 0.77 3.24 -12.83
N ASN A 549 0.58 3.61 -11.56
CA ASN A 549 0.73 4.99 -11.11
C ASN A 549 2.21 5.40 -11.02
N THR A 550 2.53 6.63 -11.41
CA THR A 550 3.88 7.20 -11.40
C THR A 550 3.96 8.38 -10.45
N PHE A 551 4.91 8.32 -9.52
CA PHE A 551 5.27 9.39 -8.58
C PHE A 551 6.78 9.60 -8.71
N SER A 552 7.20 10.58 -9.51
CA SER A 552 8.62 10.80 -9.80
C SER A 552 9.08 12.24 -9.60
N ASN A 553 10.35 12.41 -9.22
CA ASN A 553 11.03 13.72 -9.07
C ASN A 553 10.32 14.60 -8.02
N TRP A 554 10.37 14.19 -6.76
CA TRP A 554 9.74 14.89 -5.63
C TRP A 554 10.78 15.51 -4.70
N THR A 555 10.60 16.80 -4.39
CA THR A 555 11.35 17.51 -3.35
C THR A 555 10.41 17.82 -2.20
N GLY A 556 10.53 17.03 -1.13
CA GLY A 556 9.73 17.11 0.09
C GLY A 556 10.22 18.16 1.09
N GLY A 557 9.32 18.48 2.03
CA GLY A 557 9.62 19.32 3.18
C GLY A 557 10.27 18.55 4.33
N THR A 558 10.28 19.15 5.53
CA THR A 558 10.77 18.52 6.78
C THR A 558 9.75 17.59 7.44
N SER A 559 8.53 17.49 6.89
CA SER A 559 7.51 16.53 7.33
C SER A 559 7.59 15.23 6.51
N THR A 560 6.75 14.25 6.85
CA THR A 560 6.67 12.97 6.14
C THR A 560 6.33 13.14 4.66
N VAL A 561 7.01 12.34 3.83
CA VAL A 561 6.68 12.15 2.41
C VAL A 561 6.29 10.68 2.19
N SER A 562 5.15 10.42 1.55
CA SER A 562 4.71 9.06 1.23
C SER A 562 4.20 8.94 -0.21
N GLY A 563 4.78 8.05 -1.00
CA GLY A 563 4.31 7.78 -2.37
C GLY A 563 2.89 7.21 -2.37
N MET A 564 2.63 6.17 -1.59
CA MET A 564 1.29 5.60 -1.41
C MET A 564 1.03 5.21 0.05
N ILE A 565 -0.20 5.46 0.52
CA ILE A 565 -0.74 4.99 1.80
C ILE A 565 -2.04 4.24 1.52
N VAL A 566 -2.12 2.99 1.97
CA VAL A 566 -3.24 2.09 1.71
C VAL A 566 -3.70 1.46 3.03
N SER A 567 -5.01 1.34 3.23
CA SER A 567 -5.62 0.73 4.43
C SER A 567 -6.98 0.15 4.07
N TYR A 568 -7.55 -0.68 4.94
CA TYR A 568 -8.89 -1.24 4.79
C TYR A 568 -9.11 -1.96 3.45
N PHE A 569 -8.56 -3.16 3.27
CA PHE A 569 -8.87 -3.99 2.10
C PHE A 569 -10.25 -4.66 2.24
N GLY A 570 -11.10 -4.53 1.23
CA GLY A 570 -12.42 -5.16 1.18
C GLY A 570 -12.38 -6.64 0.83
N SER A 571 -13.41 -7.39 1.27
CA SER A 571 -13.52 -8.83 1.00
C SER A 571 -13.40 -9.18 -0.49
N GLY A 572 -12.55 -10.17 -0.79
CA GLY A 572 -12.08 -10.47 -2.15
C GLY A 572 -10.61 -10.07 -2.34
N ASN A 573 -10.09 -10.26 -3.55
CA ASN A 573 -8.69 -9.99 -3.85
C ASN A 573 -8.46 -8.49 -4.09
N SER A 574 -7.26 -8.01 -3.74
CA SER A 574 -6.81 -6.64 -4.00
C SER A 574 -5.36 -6.62 -4.49
N SER A 575 -5.01 -5.67 -5.35
CA SER A 575 -3.69 -5.57 -5.97
C SER A 575 -3.08 -4.17 -5.88
N ILE A 576 -1.77 -4.12 -5.69
CA ILE A 576 -0.94 -2.91 -5.76
C ILE A 576 0.24 -3.25 -6.68
N ASN A 577 0.16 -2.90 -7.97
CA ASN A 577 1.11 -3.42 -8.95
C ASN A 577 1.51 -2.50 -10.11
N ASN A 578 2.70 -2.72 -10.69
CA ASN A 578 3.25 -1.89 -11.77
C ASN A 578 3.38 -0.39 -11.44
N ASN A 579 3.38 0.01 -10.16
CA ASN A 579 3.53 1.43 -9.78
C ASN A 579 5.02 1.80 -9.73
N THR A 580 5.35 3.04 -10.10
CA THR A 580 6.72 3.59 -10.08
C THR A 580 6.80 4.76 -9.10
N ILE A 581 7.64 4.62 -8.08
CA ILE A 581 7.87 5.60 -7.02
C ILE A 581 9.36 5.92 -7.02
N SER A 582 9.76 7.10 -7.52
CA SER A 582 11.19 7.34 -7.81
C SER A 582 11.66 8.79 -7.64
N ASN A 583 12.97 8.96 -7.41
CA ASN A 583 13.61 10.27 -7.23
C ASN A 583 12.86 11.15 -6.22
N ILE A 584 12.57 10.58 -5.04
CA ILE A 584 11.83 11.25 -3.96
C ILE A 584 12.81 11.61 -2.86
N SER A 585 12.83 12.87 -2.46
CA SER A 585 13.64 13.39 -1.36
C SER A 585 12.78 14.06 -0.30
N GLY A 586 13.25 14.11 0.96
CA GLY A 586 12.58 14.82 2.04
C GLY A 586 13.49 15.05 3.25
N GLY A 587 13.10 15.98 4.12
CA GLY A 587 13.77 16.24 5.40
C GLY A 587 13.19 15.45 6.58
N GLY A 588 12.01 14.86 6.42
CA GLY A 588 11.41 13.92 7.38
C GLY A 588 11.50 12.46 6.91
N THR A 589 10.70 11.57 7.52
CA THR A 589 10.54 10.18 7.05
C THR A 589 10.03 10.14 5.62
N VAL A 590 10.60 9.26 4.78
CA VAL A 590 10.19 9.08 3.38
C VAL A 590 9.82 7.62 3.10
N ASN A 591 8.58 7.38 2.67
CA ASN A 591 8.06 6.04 2.39
C ASN A 591 7.67 5.90 0.92
N GLY A 592 8.01 4.77 0.31
CA GLY A 592 7.51 4.39 -1.01
C GLY A 592 6.02 3.99 -0.94
N LEU A 593 5.74 2.87 -0.28
CA LEU A 593 4.41 2.33 -0.02
C LEU A 593 4.26 1.99 1.46
N THR A 594 3.21 2.52 2.09
CA THR A 594 2.80 2.16 3.46
C THR A 594 1.43 1.48 3.43
N ILE A 595 1.33 0.33 4.08
CA ILE A 595 0.09 -0.42 4.28
C ILE A 595 -0.16 -0.59 5.78
N ASN A 596 -1.35 -0.22 6.25
CA ASN A 596 -1.68 -0.15 7.68
C ASN A 596 -2.52 -1.33 8.18
N ALA A 597 -2.56 -1.53 9.50
CA ALA A 597 -3.22 -2.66 10.18
C ALA A 597 -4.75 -2.53 10.36
N SER A 598 -5.37 -1.48 9.84
CA SER A 598 -6.79 -1.18 10.11
C SER A 598 -7.73 -1.81 9.09
N GLY A 599 -8.58 -2.74 9.55
CA GLY A 599 -9.76 -3.24 8.83
C GLY A 599 -9.46 -3.98 7.53
N ASN A 600 -8.36 -4.72 7.48
CA ASN A 600 -8.00 -5.50 6.29
C ASN A 600 -8.73 -6.84 6.30
N LEU A 601 -9.64 -6.99 5.34
CA LEU A 601 -10.59 -8.11 5.20
C LEU A 601 -10.57 -8.72 3.79
N GLY A 602 -9.67 -8.26 2.92
CA GLY A 602 -9.42 -8.89 1.63
C GLY A 602 -8.92 -10.32 1.82
N THR A 603 -9.32 -11.23 0.94
CA THR A 603 -8.93 -12.64 1.00
C THR A 603 -7.45 -12.81 0.69
N GLN A 604 -6.98 -12.09 -0.33
CA GLN A 604 -5.61 -12.08 -0.79
C GLN A 604 -5.22 -10.63 -1.16
N VAL A 605 -4.03 -10.19 -0.76
CA VAL A 605 -3.50 -8.86 -1.13
C VAL A 605 -2.14 -9.02 -1.81
N ASP A 606 -2.10 -8.74 -3.11
CA ASP A 606 -0.92 -8.92 -3.96
C ASP A 606 -0.22 -7.59 -4.23
N ILE A 607 1.04 -7.47 -3.80
CA ILE A 607 1.86 -6.27 -3.87
C ILE A 607 3.06 -6.59 -4.76
N HIS A 608 2.95 -6.35 -6.06
CA HIS A 608 3.90 -6.92 -7.02
C HIS A 608 4.32 -6.04 -8.19
N THR A 609 5.47 -6.34 -8.80
CA THR A 609 5.99 -5.63 -9.98
C THR A 609 6.08 -4.10 -9.84
N ASN A 610 6.16 -3.58 -8.61
CA ASN A 610 6.36 -2.16 -8.35
C ASN A 610 7.85 -1.81 -8.36
N THR A 611 8.17 -0.57 -8.75
CA THR A 611 9.53 -0.03 -8.76
C THR A 611 9.66 1.11 -7.75
N PHE A 612 10.60 0.97 -6.82
CA PHE A 612 11.00 1.97 -5.84
C PHE A 612 12.47 2.31 -6.09
N SER A 613 12.80 3.55 -6.51
CA SER A 613 14.19 3.90 -6.83
C SER A 613 14.59 5.34 -6.53
N GLY A 614 15.72 5.56 -5.86
CA GLY A 614 16.20 6.92 -5.57
C GLY A 614 15.34 7.63 -4.52
N ILE A 615 15.00 6.92 -3.45
CA ILE A 615 14.17 7.45 -2.36
C ILE A 615 15.10 7.83 -1.19
N SER A 616 15.06 9.09 -0.75
CA SER A 616 16.10 9.65 0.12
C SER A 616 15.54 10.53 1.25
N SER A 617 16.19 10.50 2.41
CA SER A 617 15.91 11.42 3.52
C SER A 617 17.18 12.08 4.06
N SER A 618 17.09 13.36 4.43
CA SER A 618 18.15 14.04 5.18
C SER A 618 17.96 14.02 6.70
N GLY A 619 16.81 13.55 7.20
CA GLY A 619 16.41 13.72 8.60
C GLY A 619 15.42 12.70 9.17
N GLY A 620 15.25 11.54 8.52
CA GLY A 620 14.33 10.50 8.96
C GLY A 620 14.61 9.11 8.36
N THR A 621 13.75 8.16 8.72
CA THR A 621 13.73 6.80 8.18
C THR A 621 13.35 6.80 6.69
N VAL A 622 13.91 5.86 5.92
CA VAL A 622 13.47 5.57 4.55
C VAL A 622 12.96 4.14 4.43
N THR A 623 11.78 3.96 3.83
CA THR A 623 11.17 2.63 3.63
C THR A 623 10.72 2.46 2.18
N GLY A 624 11.09 1.35 1.53
CA GLY A 624 10.53 0.97 0.23
C GLY A 624 9.07 0.53 0.36
N ILE A 625 8.84 -0.65 0.95
CA ILE A 625 7.51 -1.19 1.27
C ILE A 625 7.41 -1.43 2.78
N GLY A 626 6.47 -0.79 3.45
CA GLY A 626 6.11 -1.09 4.84
C GLY A 626 4.72 -1.71 4.91
N CYS A 627 4.62 -3.02 5.20
CA CYS A 627 3.36 -3.77 5.15
C CYS A 627 2.92 -4.26 6.53
N ASN A 628 2.00 -3.54 7.18
CA ASN A 628 1.37 -3.94 8.44
C ASN A 628 -0.04 -4.52 8.20
N ASN A 629 -0.23 -5.27 7.12
CA ASN A 629 -1.55 -5.72 6.69
C ASN A 629 -2.01 -6.97 7.49
N SER A 630 -3.32 -7.11 7.67
CA SER A 630 -3.99 -8.14 8.47
C SER A 630 -5.01 -9.00 7.72
N SER A 631 -5.02 -8.91 6.38
CA SER A 631 -5.69 -9.92 5.53
C SER A 631 -5.11 -11.32 5.78
N PRO A 632 -5.86 -12.41 5.54
CA PRO A 632 -5.37 -13.77 5.82
C PRO A 632 -4.10 -14.10 5.03
N ASP A 633 -4.09 -13.79 3.73
CA ASP A 633 -2.98 -14.04 2.81
C ASP A 633 -2.48 -12.72 2.18
N ILE A 634 -1.16 -12.54 2.16
CA ILE A 634 -0.47 -11.40 1.56
C ILE A 634 0.71 -11.91 0.73
N ASN A 635 0.84 -11.45 -0.51
CA ASN A 635 1.99 -11.73 -1.37
C ASN A 635 2.74 -10.42 -1.68
N ILE A 636 4.04 -10.36 -1.44
CA ILE A 636 4.91 -9.22 -1.79
C ILE A 636 6.00 -9.73 -2.73
N TYR A 637 5.83 -9.55 -4.05
CA TYR A 637 6.70 -10.25 -5.02
C TYR A 637 7.06 -9.51 -6.31
N ASN A 638 8.16 -9.90 -6.95
CA ASN A 638 8.66 -9.26 -8.18
C ASN A 638 8.86 -7.73 -8.07
N ASN A 639 9.00 -7.17 -6.87
CA ASN A 639 9.24 -5.73 -6.70
C ASN A 639 10.73 -5.42 -6.84
N SER A 640 11.03 -4.26 -7.44
CA SER A 640 12.39 -3.73 -7.57
C SER A 640 12.57 -2.55 -6.60
N ILE A 641 13.49 -2.69 -5.66
CA ILE A 641 13.79 -1.69 -4.63
C ILE A 641 15.27 -1.35 -4.70
N SER A 642 15.61 -0.13 -5.08
CA SER A 642 16.97 0.28 -5.42
C SER A 642 17.32 1.69 -4.93
N ASN A 643 18.57 1.96 -4.57
CA ASN A 643 19.05 3.33 -4.32
C ASN A 643 18.22 4.09 -3.24
N LEU A 644 17.95 3.45 -2.09
CA LEU A 644 17.33 4.13 -0.95
C LEU A 644 18.44 4.68 -0.03
N SER A 645 18.29 5.90 0.50
CA SER A 645 19.36 6.53 1.29
C SER A 645 18.91 7.41 2.46
N THR A 646 19.65 7.40 3.57
CA THR A 646 19.51 8.41 4.63
C THR A 646 20.85 9.05 4.99
N SER A 647 20.86 10.37 5.23
CA SER A 647 22.01 11.10 5.77
C SER A 647 21.87 11.46 7.25
N SER A 648 21.09 10.67 7.99
CA SER A 648 20.83 10.84 9.43
C SER A 648 20.80 9.48 10.16
N ASN A 649 20.80 9.52 11.49
CA ASN A 649 20.84 8.33 12.37
C ASN A 649 19.48 7.60 12.41
N PHE A 650 19.07 7.02 11.27
CA PHE A 650 17.81 6.31 11.10
C PHE A 650 18.00 5.04 10.26
N LEU A 651 16.93 4.23 10.22
CA LEU A 651 16.83 3.03 9.39
C LEU A 651 16.62 3.39 7.90
N VAL A 652 17.26 2.64 7.01
CA VAL A 652 16.79 2.43 5.64
C VAL A 652 16.36 0.97 5.49
N ALA A 653 15.12 0.74 5.09
CA ALA A 653 14.57 -0.60 4.90
C ALA A 653 14.04 -0.80 3.47
N GLY A 654 14.40 -1.91 2.84
CA GLY A 654 13.80 -2.33 1.57
C GLY A 654 12.34 -2.72 1.75
N ILE A 655 12.10 -3.82 2.46
CA ILE A 655 10.76 -4.30 2.86
C ILE A 655 10.69 -4.43 4.38
N ILE A 656 9.63 -3.91 5.01
CA ILE A 656 9.27 -4.20 6.40
C ILE A 656 7.98 -5.02 6.42
N VAL A 657 8.07 -6.25 6.91
CA VAL A 657 6.92 -7.12 7.18
C VAL A 657 6.44 -6.87 8.62
N GLY A 658 5.31 -6.20 8.73
CA GLY A 658 4.64 -5.80 9.97
C GLY A 658 3.70 -6.88 10.52
N THR A 659 2.75 -6.44 11.34
CA THR A 659 1.86 -7.30 12.12
C THR A 659 0.48 -7.42 11.47
N GLY A 660 -0.13 -8.61 11.49
CA GLY A 660 -1.54 -8.77 11.16
C GLY A 660 -1.92 -10.16 10.66
N ALA A 661 -1.38 -10.55 9.51
CA ALA A 661 -1.84 -11.71 8.73
C ALA A 661 -1.60 -13.10 9.36
N THR A 662 -2.29 -14.10 8.80
CA THR A 662 -2.06 -15.52 9.08
C THR A 662 -0.93 -16.08 8.22
N ASN A 663 -0.84 -15.66 6.96
CA ASN A 663 0.24 -15.99 6.04
C ASN A 663 0.76 -14.72 5.33
N THR A 664 2.06 -14.64 5.08
CA THR A 664 2.67 -13.56 4.31
C THR A 664 3.89 -14.07 3.57
N ASP A 665 3.79 -14.15 2.24
CA ASP A 665 4.83 -14.63 1.35
C ASP A 665 5.53 -13.43 0.69
N VAL A 666 6.86 -13.34 0.84
CA VAL A 666 7.70 -12.26 0.33
C VAL A 666 8.75 -12.88 -0.57
N TYR A 667 8.60 -12.77 -1.90
CA TYR A 667 9.41 -13.55 -2.83
C TYR A 667 9.79 -12.90 -4.15
N ALA A 668 10.88 -13.34 -4.77
CA ALA A 668 11.36 -12.83 -6.07
C ALA A 668 11.54 -11.29 -6.11
N ASN A 669 11.77 -10.64 -4.96
CA ASN A 669 12.06 -9.21 -4.91
C ASN A 669 13.57 -8.96 -5.10
N THR A 670 13.91 -7.90 -5.83
CA THR A 670 15.28 -7.37 -5.91
C THR A 670 15.40 -6.18 -4.97
N ILE A 671 16.35 -6.25 -4.02
CA ILE A 671 16.56 -5.21 -3.01
C ILE A 671 18.05 -4.85 -2.97
N CYS A 672 18.43 -3.67 -3.44
CA CYS A 672 19.83 -3.28 -3.51
C CYS A 672 20.11 -1.77 -3.42
N GLY A 673 21.37 -1.38 -3.29
CA GLY A 673 21.79 0.03 -3.25
C GLY A 673 21.24 0.80 -2.05
N LEU A 674 20.97 0.13 -0.92
CA LEU A 674 20.46 0.80 0.28
C LEU A 674 21.65 1.38 1.07
N SER A 675 21.57 2.64 1.49
CA SER A 675 22.74 3.38 2.02
C SER A 675 22.45 4.30 3.22
N GLY A 676 23.41 4.41 4.14
CA GLY A 676 23.31 5.28 5.32
C GLY A 676 24.63 5.97 5.65
N THR A 677 24.67 7.30 5.56
CA THR A 677 25.91 8.11 5.67
C THR A 677 26.05 8.86 7.00
N ALA A 678 25.39 8.40 8.06
CA ALA A 678 25.55 8.95 9.40
C ALA A 678 26.00 7.85 10.40
N PRO A 679 26.73 8.21 11.48
CA PRO A 679 27.27 7.23 12.43
C PRO A 679 26.26 6.28 13.08
N GLY A 680 24.99 6.67 13.18
CA GLY A 680 23.91 5.85 13.71
C GLY A 680 22.90 5.37 12.66
N SER A 681 23.23 5.38 11.37
CA SER A 681 22.37 4.79 10.33
C SER A 681 22.41 3.26 10.38
N THR A 682 21.27 2.60 10.16
CA THR A 682 21.18 1.14 10.03
C THR A 682 20.44 0.75 8.75
N ILE A 683 20.76 -0.40 8.17
CA ILE A 683 20.19 -0.85 6.88
C ILE A 683 19.64 -2.27 7.00
N ASP A 684 18.40 -2.48 6.58
CA ASP A 684 17.79 -3.81 6.43
C ASP A 684 17.32 -4.03 4.98
N GLY A 685 17.70 -5.15 4.36
CA GLY A 685 17.09 -5.57 3.09
C GLY A 685 15.61 -5.93 3.27
N ILE A 686 15.35 -6.98 4.06
CA ILE A 686 14.01 -7.37 4.52
C ILE A 686 13.99 -7.41 6.05
N ARG A 687 13.11 -6.66 6.70
CA ARG A 687 12.92 -6.64 8.16
C ARG A 687 11.60 -7.31 8.54
N VAL A 688 11.64 -8.37 9.35
CA VAL A 688 10.45 -9.07 9.85
C VAL A 688 10.17 -8.65 11.30
N THR A 689 9.00 -8.03 11.50
CA THR A 689 8.50 -7.49 12.78
C THR A 689 7.15 -8.09 13.19
N ALA A 690 6.63 -9.07 12.44
CA ALA A 690 5.31 -9.67 12.63
C ALA A 690 5.07 -10.24 14.03
N THR A 691 3.96 -9.88 14.68
CA THR A 691 3.63 -10.31 16.05
C THR A 691 2.40 -11.22 16.15
N THR A 692 1.70 -11.52 15.05
CA THR A 692 0.48 -12.34 15.05
C THR A 692 0.78 -13.75 15.56
N ALA A 693 0.15 -14.16 16.66
CA ALA A 693 0.34 -15.50 17.20
C ALA A 693 -0.12 -16.57 16.19
N ASN A 694 0.73 -17.58 15.95
CA ASN A 694 0.55 -18.62 14.93
C ASN A 694 0.59 -18.11 13.47
N GLY A 695 1.01 -16.87 13.22
CA GLY A 695 1.22 -16.35 11.88
C GLY A 695 2.48 -16.95 11.22
N VAL A 696 2.42 -17.15 9.90
CA VAL A 696 3.51 -17.62 9.05
C VAL A 696 4.01 -16.48 8.19
N VAL A 697 5.33 -16.30 8.11
CA VAL A 697 5.98 -15.40 7.16
C VAL A 697 6.99 -16.21 6.36
N SER A 698 6.81 -16.33 5.05
CA SER A 698 7.78 -16.98 4.16
C SER A 698 8.54 -15.94 3.37
N VAL A 699 9.86 -15.91 3.53
CA VAL A 699 10.77 -15.06 2.76
C VAL A 699 11.54 -15.99 1.82
N TYR A 700 11.30 -15.94 0.50
CA TYR A 700 11.94 -16.87 -0.42
C TYR A 700 12.26 -16.36 -1.82
N ASN A 701 13.21 -16.96 -2.53
CA ASN A 701 13.66 -16.52 -3.86
C ASN A 701 14.04 -15.01 -3.94
N ASN A 702 14.41 -14.32 -2.86
CA ASN A 702 14.76 -12.89 -2.93
C ASN A 702 16.25 -12.68 -3.24
N ARG A 703 16.57 -11.64 -4.02
CA ARG A 703 17.95 -11.20 -4.31
C ARG A 703 18.25 -9.90 -3.55
N ILE A 704 19.16 -9.97 -2.57
CA ILE A 704 19.46 -8.87 -1.64
C ILE A 704 20.97 -8.60 -1.63
N GLY A 705 21.40 -7.37 -1.83
CA GLY A 705 22.82 -7.03 -1.75
C GLY A 705 23.15 -5.57 -2.05
N ASP A 706 24.42 -5.21 -2.16
CA ASP A 706 24.86 -3.81 -2.37
C ASP A 706 24.29 -2.85 -1.31
N LEU A 707 24.38 -3.27 -0.04
CA LEU A 707 23.93 -2.51 1.14
C LEU A 707 25.16 -1.87 1.81
N THR A 708 25.11 -0.58 2.17
CA THR A 708 26.31 0.18 2.61
C THR A 708 26.05 1.17 3.75
N THR A 709 27.02 1.32 4.66
CA THR A 709 27.05 2.41 5.64
C THR A 709 28.48 2.91 5.89
N PRO A 710 29.05 3.75 5.00
CA PRO A 710 30.48 4.10 5.00
C PRO A 710 30.98 4.84 6.26
N ASP A 711 30.07 5.36 7.07
CA ASP A 711 30.37 6.17 8.26
C ASP A 711 29.78 5.58 9.56
N ALA A 712 29.04 4.46 9.49
CA ALA A 712 28.32 3.92 10.64
C ALA A 712 29.23 3.32 11.72
N VAL A 713 28.79 3.44 12.98
CA VAL A 713 29.46 2.97 14.19
C VAL A 713 28.54 2.03 14.96
N GLY A 714 28.80 0.72 14.88
CA GLY A 714 28.12 -0.30 15.68
C GLY A 714 28.36 -1.74 15.25
N ALA A 715 28.37 -2.65 16.22
CA ALA A 715 28.72 -4.07 16.04
C ALA A 715 27.80 -4.89 15.12
N ASN A 716 26.62 -4.37 14.78
CA ASN A 716 25.76 -4.85 13.71
C ASN A 716 24.87 -3.71 13.16
N VAL A 717 25.18 -3.18 11.97
CA VAL A 717 24.49 -2.02 11.38
C VAL A 717 23.91 -2.28 9.98
N ILE A 718 24.24 -3.40 9.34
CA ILE A 718 23.64 -3.83 8.05
C ILE A 718 23.17 -5.28 8.19
N ASN A 719 21.91 -5.53 7.84
CA ASN A 719 21.29 -6.84 7.76
C ASN A 719 20.77 -7.10 6.34
N GLY A 720 21.05 -8.27 5.77
CA GLY A 720 20.34 -8.72 4.57
C GLY A 720 18.86 -9.03 4.87
N ILE A 721 18.65 -9.90 5.86
CA ILE A 721 17.33 -10.22 6.42
C ILE A 721 17.38 -10.06 7.95
N ASP A 722 16.53 -9.21 8.54
CA ASP A 722 16.47 -8.93 9.99
C ASP A 722 15.17 -9.43 10.64
N ILE A 723 15.21 -10.62 11.24
CA ILE A 723 14.06 -11.25 11.90
C ILE A 723 14.02 -10.81 13.37
N THR A 724 13.40 -9.66 13.61
CA THR A 724 13.39 -8.98 14.92
C THR A 724 12.28 -9.41 15.87
N THR A 725 11.22 -10.04 15.34
CA THR A 725 10.03 -10.40 16.12
C THR A 725 10.36 -11.23 17.37
N THR A 726 9.58 -11.02 18.42
CA THR A 726 9.70 -11.68 19.73
C THR A 726 8.58 -12.69 20.00
N THR A 727 7.61 -12.84 19.08
CA THR A 727 6.45 -13.72 19.30
C THR A 727 6.82 -15.20 19.10
N ALA A 728 6.77 -15.98 20.19
CA ALA A 728 7.20 -17.38 20.24
C ALA A 728 6.44 -18.35 19.30
N THR A 729 5.26 -17.96 18.81
CA THR A 729 4.42 -18.78 17.91
C THR A 729 4.38 -18.26 16.47
N VAL A 730 5.14 -17.23 16.12
CA VAL A 730 5.33 -16.86 14.71
C VAL A 730 6.31 -17.85 14.07
N SER A 731 5.96 -18.38 12.90
CA SER A 731 6.87 -19.18 12.09
C SER A 731 7.46 -18.29 11.00
N VAL A 732 8.80 -18.21 10.92
CA VAL A 732 9.50 -17.49 9.85
C VAL A 732 10.26 -18.51 8.99
N ASN A 733 9.69 -18.77 7.82
CA ASN A 733 10.24 -19.64 6.81
C ASN A 733 11.19 -18.82 5.93
N VAL A 734 12.46 -19.24 5.80
CA VAL A 734 13.46 -18.53 5.01
C VAL A 734 14.05 -19.53 4.04
N TYR A 735 13.65 -19.47 2.77
CA TYR A 735 13.98 -20.50 1.77
C TYR A 735 14.59 -19.91 0.52
N PHE A 736 15.62 -20.52 -0.07
CA PHE A 736 16.08 -20.11 -1.41
C PHE A 736 16.40 -18.60 -1.56
N ASN A 737 16.87 -17.87 -0.55
CA ASN A 737 17.26 -16.46 -0.74
C ASN A 737 18.73 -16.35 -1.12
N THR A 738 19.07 -15.39 -1.98
CA THR A 738 20.46 -14.99 -2.26
C THR A 738 20.73 -13.64 -1.61
N VAL A 739 21.52 -13.65 -0.53
CA VAL A 739 21.99 -12.46 0.17
C VAL A 739 23.49 -12.31 -0.08
N TYR A 740 23.92 -11.15 -0.57
CA TYR A 740 25.33 -10.82 -0.76
C TYR A 740 25.67 -9.44 -0.18
N LEU A 741 26.40 -9.44 0.94
CA LEU A 741 26.94 -8.22 1.56
C LEU A 741 28.45 -8.12 1.30
N ASN A 742 28.95 -6.92 1.02
CA ASN A 742 30.37 -6.63 0.84
C ASN A 742 30.67 -5.18 1.27
N ALA A 743 30.26 -4.84 2.48
CA ALA A 743 30.28 -3.48 2.99
C ALA A 743 31.56 -3.17 3.79
N SER A 744 31.88 -1.89 3.94
CA SER A 744 32.92 -1.39 4.83
C SER A 744 32.50 -0.03 5.40
N SER A 745 33.04 0.31 6.57
CA SER A 745 32.86 1.61 7.22
C SER A 745 34.20 2.18 7.67
N THR A 746 34.31 3.50 7.70
CA THR A 746 35.41 4.23 8.35
C THR A 746 35.19 4.43 9.85
N GLY A 747 33.98 4.11 10.35
CA GLY A 747 33.61 4.16 11.76
C GLY A 747 34.43 3.20 12.63
N VAL A 748 34.61 3.57 13.90
CA VAL A 748 35.51 2.89 14.86
C VAL A 748 35.05 1.49 15.30
N ASP A 749 33.82 1.12 15.00
CA ASP A 749 33.19 -0.16 15.31
C ASP A 749 32.20 -0.47 14.19
N PHE A 750 32.28 -1.64 13.55
CA PHE A 750 31.43 -1.94 12.39
C PHE A 750 31.27 -3.45 12.20
N GLY A 751 30.02 -3.91 12.15
CA GLY A 751 29.68 -5.29 11.83
C GLY A 751 28.37 -5.41 11.05
N THR A 752 28.15 -6.58 10.47
CA THR A 752 27.07 -6.85 9.52
C THR A 752 26.59 -8.30 9.62
N SER A 753 25.39 -8.60 9.12
CA SER A 753 24.81 -9.95 9.10
C SER A 753 24.12 -10.23 7.77
N ALA A 754 24.39 -11.36 7.11
CA ALA A 754 23.54 -11.76 5.97
C ALA A 754 22.11 -12.08 6.47
N LEU A 755 21.97 -12.75 7.62
CA LEU A 755 20.70 -12.89 8.34
C LEU A 755 20.86 -12.74 9.86
N THR A 756 19.97 -11.97 10.49
CA THR A 756 19.75 -11.92 11.95
C THR A 756 18.44 -12.62 12.33
N ALA A 757 18.45 -13.39 13.41
CA ALA A 757 17.23 -13.95 14.02
C ALA A 757 17.18 -13.78 15.54
N ASN A 758 16.09 -13.19 16.02
CA ASN A 758 15.78 -13.08 17.43
C ASN A 758 15.27 -14.41 18.02
N THR A 759 15.24 -14.54 19.35
CA THR A 759 14.88 -15.79 20.05
C THR A 759 13.40 -16.15 20.06
N GLY A 760 12.53 -15.23 19.61
CA GLY A 760 11.08 -15.43 19.57
C GLY A 760 10.63 -16.51 18.59
N PRO A 761 10.56 -16.20 17.28
CA PRO A 761 9.89 -17.03 16.28
C PRO A 761 10.53 -18.41 16.11
N ASN A 762 9.75 -19.35 15.59
CA ASN A 762 10.29 -20.57 15.02
C ASN A 762 10.84 -20.27 13.62
N VAL A 763 12.16 -20.22 13.47
CA VAL A 763 12.85 -19.91 12.20
C VAL A 763 13.30 -21.20 11.53
N THR A 764 12.88 -21.42 10.28
CA THR A 764 13.32 -22.55 9.45
C THR A 764 14.10 -22.03 8.25
N MET A 765 15.37 -22.43 8.11
CA MET A 765 16.27 -21.95 7.05
C MET A 765 16.68 -23.11 6.13
N ILE A 766 16.23 -23.10 4.87
CA ILE A 766 16.54 -24.16 3.89
C ILE A 766 17.00 -23.58 2.55
N ASN A 767 18.07 -24.12 1.96
CA ASN A 767 18.60 -23.73 0.64
C ASN A 767 18.92 -22.23 0.46
N ASN A 768 19.28 -21.47 1.50
CA ASN A 768 19.67 -20.06 1.33
C ASN A 768 21.16 -19.92 1.01
N ALA A 769 21.52 -18.98 0.14
CA ALA A 769 22.88 -18.49 -0.02
C ALA A 769 23.04 -17.19 0.78
N LEU A 770 23.65 -17.27 1.97
CA LEU A 770 23.84 -16.16 2.90
C LEU A 770 25.33 -15.78 2.96
N ILE A 771 25.71 -14.83 2.11
CA ILE A 771 27.10 -14.47 1.82
C ILE A 771 27.40 -13.08 2.38
N ASN A 772 28.43 -12.99 3.21
CA ASN A 772 28.86 -11.74 3.83
C ASN A 772 30.39 -11.58 3.75
N ASN A 773 30.85 -10.80 2.78
CA ASN A 773 32.26 -10.49 2.55
C ASN A 773 32.66 -9.14 3.17
N SER A 774 31.78 -8.54 3.98
CA SER A 774 32.01 -7.22 4.58
C SER A 774 33.28 -7.18 5.43
N SER A 775 33.94 -6.02 5.46
CA SER A 775 35.14 -5.80 6.28
C SER A 775 34.74 -5.22 7.65
N ALA A 776 34.71 -6.06 8.69
CA ALA A 776 34.43 -5.63 10.06
C ALA A 776 35.50 -4.70 10.64
N ASN A 777 35.13 -3.90 11.64
CA ASN A 777 36.05 -3.03 12.39
C ASN A 777 35.71 -2.99 13.89
N GLY A 778 36.70 -2.68 14.74
CA GLY A 778 36.52 -2.53 16.18
C GLY A 778 36.12 -3.83 16.88
N THR A 779 34.92 -3.85 17.47
CA THR A 779 34.28 -5.02 18.11
C THR A 779 33.18 -5.66 17.26
N GLY A 780 32.87 -5.06 16.10
CA GLY A 780 31.92 -5.60 15.14
C GLY A 780 32.43 -6.86 14.45
N LEU A 781 31.48 -7.61 13.90
CA LEU A 781 31.71 -8.93 13.30
C LEU A 781 30.98 -9.01 11.96
N THR A 782 31.63 -9.64 10.99
CA THR A 782 31.06 -10.08 9.71
C THR A 782 30.49 -11.48 9.92
N VAL A 783 29.16 -11.61 9.87
CA VAL A 783 28.48 -12.87 10.19
C VAL A 783 27.58 -13.33 9.04
N ALA A 784 27.55 -14.63 8.74
CA ALA A 784 26.55 -15.20 7.84
C ALA A 784 25.19 -15.32 8.55
N TYR A 785 25.10 -16.11 9.64
CA TYR A 785 23.91 -16.24 10.47
C TYR A 785 24.14 -15.77 11.92
N ARG A 786 23.45 -14.69 12.33
CA ARG A 786 23.53 -14.13 13.68
C ARG A 786 22.23 -14.40 14.48
N ARG A 787 22.36 -14.78 15.75
CA ARG A 787 21.26 -14.97 16.72
C ARG A 787 21.49 -14.15 18.00
N SER A 788 20.45 -14.02 18.83
CA SER A 788 20.49 -13.33 20.14
C SER A 788 20.56 -14.26 21.37
N SER A 789 20.72 -15.57 21.19
CA SER A 789 21.00 -16.52 22.29
C SER A 789 21.50 -17.87 21.78
N ALA A 790 22.33 -18.56 22.58
CA ALA A 790 22.75 -19.94 22.33
C ALA A 790 21.61 -20.98 22.39
N THR A 791 20.43 -20.65 22.96
CA THR A 791 19.29 -21.57 23.01
C THR A 791 18.72 -21.80 21.61
N LEU A 792 18.78 -23.04 21.11
CA LEU A 792 18.40 -23.41 19.73
C LEU A 792 16.90 -23.74 19.54
N THR A 793 16.02 -23.48 20.52
CA THR A 793 14.59 -23.86 20.43
C THR A 793 13.83 -23.10 19.34
N SER A 794 14.14 -21.82 19.14
CA SER A 794 13.61 -21.00 18.04
C SER A 794 14.28 -21.27 16.70
N TYR A 795 15.38 -22.05 16.63
CA TYR A 795 15.94 -22.49 15.36
C TYR A 795 15.39 -23.90 15.05
N ASN A 796 14.61 -24.04 13.98
CA ASN A 796 13.89 -25.28 13.68
C ASN A 796 14.87 -26.40 13.31
N ALA A 797 14.62 -27.60 13.83
CA ALA A 797 15.39 -28.81 13.55
C ALA A 797 15.45 -29.18 12.04
N ALA A 798 14.49 -28.74 11.25
CA ALA A 798 14.42 -28.96 9.80
C ALA A 798 15.34 -28.03 8.96
N SER A 799 16.00 -27.04 9.58
CA SER A 799 16.88 -26.11 8.86
C SER A 799 18.12 -26.83 8.33
N ASN A 800 18.40 -26.74 7.02
CA ASN A 800 19.44 -27.54 6.36
C ASN A 800 19.80 -27.01 4.95
N ASN A 801 20.87 -27.57 4.35
CA ASN A 801 21.25 -27.35 2.95
C ASN A 801 21.50 -25.85 2.57
N ASN A 802 21.87 -25.01 3.54
CA ASN A 802 22.22 -23.61 3.30
C ASN A 802 23.70 -23.46 2.85
N VAL A 803 24.01 -22.49 2.00
CA VAL A 803 25.38 -22.01 1.76
C VAL A 803 25.62 -20.76 2.60
N LEU A 804 26.53 -20.85 3.58
CA LEU A 804 26.82 -19.77 4.54
C LEU A 804 28.27 -19.35 4.40
N TYR A 805 28.55 -18.05 4.24
CA TYR A 805 29.93 -17.56 4.09
C TYR A 805 30.13 -16.18 4.70
N ALA A 806 31.29 -15.97 5.34
CA ALA A 806 31.59 -14.80 6.14
C ALA A 806 33.01 -14.22 5.86
N GLY A 807 33.57 -14.48 4.69
CA GLY A 807 34.99 -14.26 4.39
C GLY A 807 35.89 -15.41 4.84
N THR A 808 37.21 -15.19 4.85
CA THR A 808 38.18 -16.15 5.39
C THR A 808 37.96 -16.32 6.91
N PRO A 809 37.84 -17.55 7.45
CA PRO A 809 37.64 -17.79 8.88
C PRO A 809 38.59 -17.01 9.79
N SER A 810 38.03 -16.25 10.73
CA SER A 810 38.79 -15.50 11.74
C SER A 810 37.89 -15.11 12.92
N ALA A 811 38.46 -14.53 13.98
CA ALA A 811 37.68 -14.06 15.13
C ALA A 811 36.61 -13.00 14.78
N SER A 812 36.74 -12.31 13.64
CA SER A 812 35.76 -11.33 13.15
C SER A 812 34.88 -11.82 11.99
N ASN A 813 35.17 -13.02 11.45
CA ASN A 813 34.55 -13.57 10.25
C ASN A 813 33.92 -14.93 10.59
N LEU A 814 32.60 -14.92 10.85
CA LEU A 814 31.90 -16.03 11.52
C LEU A 814 30.78 -16.59 10.65
N ILE A 815 30.75 -17.92 10.49
CA ILE A 815 29.58 -18.63 9.97
C ILE A 815 28.38 -18.38 10.90
N PHE A 816 28.62 -18.45 12.21
CA PHE A 816 27.57 -18.30 13.22
C PHE A 816 28.03 -17.53 14.46
N PHE A 817 27.15 -16.67 14.97
CA PHE A 817 27.33 -15.93 16.22
C PHE A 817 26.00 -15.82 16.98
N ASP A 818 25.97 -16.13 18.27
CA ASP A 818 24.74 -16.12 19.08
C ASP A 818 24.78 -15.19 20.31
N GLY A 819 25.81 -14.34 20.40
CA GLY A 819 26.10 -13.50 21.57
C GLY A 819 27.02 -14.13 22.61
N THR A 820 27.30 -15.45 22.51
CA THR A 820 28.21 -16.19 23.41
C THR A 820 29.24 -17.00 22.64
N ASN A 821 28.81 -17.67 21.56
CA ASN A 821 29.63 -18.51 20.70
C ASN A 821 30.01 -17.79 19.40
N SER A 822 31.10 -18.22 18.76
CA SER A 822 31.66 -17.59 17.56
C SER A 822 32.29 -18.65 16.66
N ASP A 823 31.48 -19.23 15.78
CA ASP A 823 31.89 -20.36 14.94
C ASP A 823 32.51 -19.84 13.64
N GLN A 824 33.81 -20.03 13.49
CA GLN A 824 34.58 -19.54 12.34
C GLN A 824 34.47 -20.48 11.13
N THR A 825 34.22 -21.77 11.36
CA THR A 825 34.11 -22.78 10.30
C THR A 825 32.73 -23.42 10.23
N MET A 826 32.39 -23.96 9.05
CA MET A 826 31.16 -24.74 8.84
C MET A 826 31.11 -26.00 9.73
N ASN A 827 32.27 -26.57 10.08
CA ASN A 827 32.33 -27.74 10.95
C ASN A 827 31.95 -27.40 12.40
N ASP A 828 32.45 -26.28 12.94
CA ASP A 828 32.11 -25.81 14.29
C ASP A 828 30.61 -25.52 14.39
N PHE A 829 30.06 -24.85 13.37
CA PHE A 829 28.63 -24.56 13.26
C PHE A 829 27.78 -25.84 13.23
N LYS A 830 28.08 -26.81 12.34
CA LYS A 830 27.37 -28.10 12.27
C LYS A 830 27.37 -28.84 13.60
N LEU A 831 28.52 -28.90 14.28
CA LEU A 831 28.63 -29.54 15.60
C LEU A 831 27.79 -28.82 16.66
N ARG A 832 27.65 -27.49 16.58
CA ARG A 832 26.83 -26.71 17.51
C ARG A 832 25.33 -26.86 17.26
N VAL A 833 24.87 -26.80 16.01
CA VAL A 833 23.42 -26.72 15.70
C VAL A 833 22.74 -28.07 15.44
N ALA A 834 23.50 -29.18 15.47
CA ALA A 834 23.01 -30.54 15.30
C ALA A 834 21.65 -30.81 16.01
N PRO A 835 20.68 -31.47 15.35
CA PRO A 835 20.77 -32.14 14.04
C PRO A 835 20.61 -31.21 12.81
N ARG A 836 20.57 -29.88 12.99
CA ARG A 836 20.40 -28.89 11.90
C ARG A 836 21.64 -28.78 11.03
N ASP A 837 21.47 -28.24 9.83
CA ASP A 837 22.55 -27.82 8.91
C ASP A 837 23.58 -28.89 8.54
N GLY A 838 23.29 -30.18 8.77
CA GLY A 838 24.22 -31.28 8.47
C GLY A 838 24.69 -31.35 7.01
N ASN A 839 23.87 -30.90 6.06
CA ASN A 839 24.20 -30.79 4.63
C ASN A 839 24.54 -29.36 4.18
N SER A 840 24.52 -28.36 5.08
CA SER A 840 24.90 -26.98 4.76
C SER A 840 26.41 -26.87 4.47
N ASN A 841 26.82 -25.91 3.66
CA ASN A 841 28.19 -25.77 3.13
C ASN A 841 28.69 -24.32 3.25
N ALA A 842 30.01 -24.11 3.09
CA ALA A 842 30.59 -22.76 3.06
C ALA A 842 31.31 -22.51 1.74
N GLU A 843 30.85 -21.50 1.00
CA GLU A 843 31.40 -21.08 -0.29
C GLU A 843 31.17 -19.59 -0.51
N ASN A 844 32.12 -18.90 -1.15
CA ASN A 844 31.90 -17.59 -1.77
C ASN A 844 31.50 -17.81 -3.24
N PRO A 845 30.21 -17.71 -3.61
CA PRO A 845 29.76 -18.18 -4.92
C PRO A 845 30.25 -17.30 -6.06
N PRO A 846 30.42 -17.85 -7.28
CA PRO A 846 30.94 -17.12 -8.42
C PRO A 846 29.85 -16.26 -9.08
N PHE A 847 29.39 -15.19 -8.42
CA PHE A 847 28.36 -14.30 -8.98
C PHE A 847 28.86 -13.52 -10.21
N LEU A 848 28.00 -13.40 -11.23
CA LEU A 848 28.25 -12.65 -12.48
C LEU A 848 28.27 -11.13 -12.28
N SER A 849 27.50 -10.60 -11.32
CA SER A 849 27.54 -9.21 -10.88
C SER A 849 27.02 -9.08 -9.46
N THR A 850 27.65 -8.22 -8.66
CA THR A 850 27.21 -7.85 -7.30
C THR A 850 26.75 -6.40 -7.19
N ALA A 851 26.83 -5.62 -8.29
CA ALA A 851 26.40 -4.22 -8.35
C ALA A 851 24.90 -4.09 -8.64
N CYS A 852 24.21 -3.22 -7.90
CA CYS A 852 22.78 -2.95 -8.04
C CYS A 852 22.40 -2.48 -9.45
N GLY A 853 21.22 -2.91 -9.93
CA GLY A 853 20.69 -2.53 -11.25
C GLY A 853 21.32 -3.25 -12.46
N ASN A 854 22.31 -4.12 -12.26
CA ASN A 854 22.84 -4.99 -13.32
C ASN A 854 21.85 -6.13 -13.63
N SER A 855 21.66 -6.50 -14.92
CA SER A 855 20.77 -7.61 -15.32
C SER A 855 21.20 -8.97 -14.78
N ASN A 856 22.47 -9.10 -14.41
CA ASN A 856 23.07 -10.32 -13.86
C ASN A 856 23.33 -10.21 -12.36
N PHE A 857 22.66 -9.28 -11.67
CA PHE A 857 22.78 -9.08 -10.22
C PHE A 857 22.46 -10.37 -9.46
N LEU A 858 23.47 -10.89 -8.76
CA LEU A 858 23.48 -12.12 -7.97
C LEU A 858 23.15 -13.41 -8.73
N LYS A 859 23.22 -13.40 -10.08
CA LYS A 859 23.21 -14.62 -10.90
C LYS A 859 24.52 -15.38 -10.78
N VAL A 860 24.46 -16.70 -10.69
CA VAL A 860 25.65 -17.58 -10.62
C VAL A 860 26.31 -17.72 -11.99
N ASN A 861 27.65 -17.71 -12.03
CA ASN A 861 28.44 -17.98 -13.22
C ASN A 861 28.59 -19.49 -13.43
N THR A 862 27.72 -20.07 -14.26
CA THR A 862 27.64 -21.51 -14.57
C THR A 862 28.92 -22.15 -15.11
N ALA A 863 29.89 -21.34 -15.59
CA ALA A 863 31.19 -21.80 -16.07
C ALA A 863 32.22 -22.06 -14.94
N ILE A 864 31.89 -21.79 -13.68
CA ILE A 864 32.72 -22.08 -12.51
C ILE A 864 31.96 -23.08 -11.63
N ALA A 865 32.66 -24.11 -11.14
CA ALA A 865 32.07 -25.10 -10.26
C ALA A 865 31.67 -24.49 -8.91
N THR A 866 30.48 -24.83 -8.41
CA THR A 866 29.88 -24.24 -7.19
C THR A 866 29.17 -25.28 -6.34
N LEU A 867 29.15 -25.06 -5.03
CA LEU A 867 28.39 -25.82 -4.03
C LEU A 867 26.92 -25.38 -3.94
N MET A 868 26.47 -24.38 -4.72
CA MET A 868 25.04 -24.06 -4.86
C MET A 868 24.32 -24.99 -5.84
N GLU A 869 25.02 -25.48 -6.87
CA GLU A 869 24.49 -26.34 -7.94
C GLU A 869 24.04 -27.71 -7.41
N SER A 870 22.76 -28.05 -7.59
CA SER A 870 22.18 -29.36 -7.28
C SER A 870 22.43 -29.89 -5.84
N THR A 871 22.68 -29.01 -4.85
CA THR A 871 22.89 -29.41 -3.44
C THR A 871 21.72 -29.13 -2.50
N GLY A 872 20.67 -28.45 -2.96
CA GLY A 872 19.47 -28.15 -2.18
C GLY A 872 18.55 -29.35 -1.97
N THR A 873 17.50 -29.15 -1.18
CA THR A 873 16.39 -30.12 -0.99
C THR A 873 15.05 -29.51 -1.43
N PRO A 874 14.14 -30.24 -2.09
CA PRO A 874 12.83 -29.71 -2.48
C PRO A 874 12.05 -29.17 -1.26
N VAL A 875 11.48 -27.97 -1.40
CA VAL A 875 10.61 -27.35 -0.39
C VAL A 875 9.17 -27.36 -0.91
N SER A 876 8.25 -27.93 -0.13
CA SER A 876 6.85 -28.03 -0.52
C SER A 876 6.24 -26.64 -0.77
N GLY A 877 5.60 -26.46 -1.93
CA GLY A 877 5.00 -25.19 -2.37
C GLY A 877 5.91 -24.29 -3.21
N ILE A 878 7.25 -24.47 -3.17
CA ILE A 878 8.19 -23.66 -3.96
C ILE A 878 8.73 -24.49 -5.12
N THR A 879 8.05 -24.41 -6.26
CA THR A 879 8.37 -25.18 -7.49
C THR A 879 9.06 -24.35 -8.58
N VAL A 880 9.23 -23.04 -8.36
CA VAL A 880 9.92 -22.13 -9.27
C VAL A 880 10.91 -21.23 -8.51
N ASP A 881 11.81 -20.60 -9.24
CA ASP A 881 12.87 -19.73 -8.73
C ASP A 881 12.49 -18.22 -8.77
N PHE A 882 13.48 -17.31 -8.83
CA PHE A 882 13.28 -15.88 -9.03
C PHE A 882 12.76 -15.56 -10.44
N GLU A 883 13.31 -16.20 -11.48
CA GLU A 883 12.96 -15.95 -12.89
C GLU A 883 11.61 -16.56 -13.29
N GLY A 884 11.15 -17.57 -12.54
CA GLY A 884 9.99 -18.40 -12.89
C GLY A 884 10.38 -19.71 -13.59
N ASP A 885 11.68 -20.03 -13.64
CA ASP A 885 12.18 -21.31 -14.12
C ASP A 885 11.86 -22.42 -13.11
N SER A 886 11.66 -23.64 -13.61
CA SER A 886 11.15 -24.77 -12.80
C SER A 886 12.27 -25.42 -11.98
N ARG A 887 12.11 -25.45 -10.65
CA ARG A 887 13.08 -26.09 -9.76
C ARG A 887 13.10 -27.61 -9.91
N ASN A 888 14.28 -28.19 -9.80
CA ASN A 888 14.53 -29.62 -9.84
C ASN A 888 13.81 -30.32 -8.67
N GLY A 889 12.92 -31.25 -8.99
CA GLY A 889 12.06 -31.96 -8.03
C GLY A 889 12.77 -32.97 -7.12
N SER A 890 14.11 -32.98 -7.07
CA SER A 890 14.90 -33.85 -6.18
C SER A 890 16.18 -33.20 -5.67
N THR A 891 16.85 -32.38 -6.49
CA THR A 891 18.08 -31.67 -6.13
C THR A 891 18.03 -30.23 -6.68
N PRO A 892 17.20 -29.34 -6.13
CA PRO A 892 17.13 -27.95 -6.55
C PRO A 892 18.39 -27.17 -6.14
N ASP A 893 18.61 -26.03 -6.76
CA ASP A 893 19.76 -25.19 -6.45
C ASP A 893 19.59 -24.41 -5.14
N VAL A 894 20.71 -24.14 -4.47
CA VAL A 894 20.73 -23.24 -3.32
C VAL A 894 20.68 -21.79 -3.81
N GLY A 895 19.89 -20.95 -3.16
CA GLY A 895 19.71 -19.54 -3.50
C GLY A 895 18.48 -19.26 -4.37
N ALA A 896 18.34 -18.01 -4.80
CA ALA A 896 17.14 -17.48 -5.45
C ALA A 896 16.91 -17.98 -6.88
N ASP A 897 17.93 -18.55 -7.49
CA ASP A 897 17.98 -18.90 -8.90
C ASP A 897 17.96 -20.44 -9.02
N GLU A 898 17.43 -20.97 -10.13
CA GLU A 898 17.71 -22.33 -10.60
C GLU A 898 18.53 -22.23 -11.89
N PHE A 899 19.55 -23.06 -12.07
CA PHE A 899 20.50 -22.93 -13.18
C PHE A 899 21.05 -24.27 -13.66
N ALA A 900 21.73 -24.24 -14.82
CA ALA A 900 22.45 -25.39 -15.38
C ALA A 900 23.96 -25.09 -15.32
N GLY A 901 24.52 -25.27 -14.13
CA GLY A 901 25.91 -24.98 -13.79
C GLY A 901 26.83 -26.19 -13.83
N THR A 902 27.91 -26.09 -13.05
CA THR A 902 28.86 -27.18 -12.83
C THR A 902 28.88 -27.50 -11.35
N ALA A 903 28.52 -28.73 -10.98
CA ALA A 903 28.51 -29.13 -9.56
C ALA A 903 29.95 -29.18 -9.02
N ALA A 904 30.20 -28.54 -7.88
CA ALA A 904 31.45 -28.75 -7.15
C ALA A 904 31.47 -30.17 -6.55
N ALA A 905 32.63 -30.82 -6.61
CA ALA A 905 32.79 -32.16 -6.04
C ALA A 905 32.73 -32.10 -4.50
N VAL A 906 31.74 -32.77 -3.91
CA VAL A 906 31.52 -32.84 -2.46
C VAL A 906 32.07 -34.12 -1.85
N VAL A 907 32.46 -34.09 -0.58
CA VAL A 907 32.69 -35.32 0.19
C VAL A 907 31.38 -36.07 0.41
N ALA A 908 31.33 -37.35 0.02
CA ALA A 908 30.19 -38.22 0.20
C ALA A 908 30.59 -39.53 0.87
N ILE A 909 29.73 -40.02 1.77
CA ILE A 909 29.82 -41.37 2.35
C ILE A 909 28.78 -42.20 1.60
N ASN A 910 29.24 -43.06 0.68
CA ASN A 910 28.37 -43.79 -0.24
C ASN A 910 27.75 -45.04 0.42
N SER A 911 28.45 -45.61 1.41
CA SER A 911 27.96 -46.68 2.25
C SER A 911 28.76 -46.76 3.55
N VAL A 912 28.15 -47.31 4.59
CA VAL A 912 28.82 -47.68 5.84
C VAL A 912 28.37 -49.09 6.23
N SER A 913 29.30 -49.89 6.71
CA SER A 913 29.08 -51.28 7.11
C SER A 913 29.85 -51.62 8.38
N ILE A 914 29.37 -52.64 9.10
CA ILE A 914 29.95 -53.12 10.36
C ILE A 914 30.12 -54.63 10.30
N ASN A 915 31.30 -55.12 10.73
CA ASN A 915 31.62 -56.54 10.79
C ASN A 915 32.13 -56.91 12.20
N PRO A 916 31.47 -57.84 12.93
CA PRO A 916 30.27 -58.59 12.56
C PRO A 916 29.03 -57.72 12.35
N THR A 917 28.10 -58.18 11.50
CA THR A 917 26.90 -57.44 11.08
C THR A 917 25.71 -57.56 12.03
N ALA A 918 25.61 -58.63 12.81
CA ALA A 918 24.47 -58.88 13.70
C ALA A 918 24.42 -57.81 14.82
N THR A 919 23.26 -57.17 15.04
CA THR A 919 23.11 -56.12 16.08
C THR A 919 23.25 -56.66 17.52
N ILE A 920 23.23 -57.98 17.69
CA ILE A 920 23.51 -58.68 18.94
C ILE A 920 24.45 -59.85 18.66
N LEU A 921 25.51 -60.00 19.47
CA LEU A 921 26.35 -61.19 19.51
C LEU A 921 26.27 -61.86 20.89
N CYS A 922 26.26 -63.20 20.90
CA CYS A 922 26.28 -63.98 22.15
C CYS A 922 27.64 -63.96 22.88
N THR A 923 28.66 -63.32 22.31
CA THR A 923 29.95 -63.02 22.95
C THR A 923 30.48 -61.68 22.44
N ALA A 924 31.13 -60.87 23.27
CA ALA A 924 31.55 -59.53 22.88
C ALA A 924 32.75 -59.51 21.94
N ALA A 925 32.65 -58.76 20.84
CA ALA A 925 33.66 -58.70 19.80
C ALA A 925 34.04 -57.26 19.44
N ALA A 926 35.32 -57.04 19.13
CA ALA A 926 35.75 -55.80 18.49
C ALA A 926 35.16 -55.76 17.07
N ARG A 927 34.60 -54.62 16.66
CA ARG A 927 33.84 -54.51 15.42
C ARG A 927 34.54 -53.59 14.42
N THR A 928 34.78 -54.11 13.23
CA THR A 928 35.37 -53.33 12.13
C THR A 928 34.27 -52.53 11.44
N ILE A 929 34.42 -51.22 11.40
CA ILE A 929 33.62 -50.30 10.61
C ILE A 929 34.34 -50.09 9.27
N THR A 930 33.63 -50.26 8.16
CA THR A 930 34.11 -49.93 6.82
C THR A 930 33.15 -48.93 6.17
N ALA A 931 33.67 -47.79 5.72
CA ALA A 931 32.92 -46.76 5.01
C ALA A 931 33.51 -46.51 3.63
N ASN A 932 32.66 -46.53 2.59
CA ASN A 932 33.06 -46.15 1.25
C ASN A 932 32.91 -44.63 1.10
N ILE A 933 34.02 -43.91 0.93
CA ILE A 933 34.06 -42.45 0.92
C ILE A 933 34.53 -41.97 -0.46
N SER A 934 33.72 -41.11 -1.08
CA SER A 934 34.14 -40.25 -2.19
C SER A 934 34.71 -38.96 -1.61
N VAL A 935 35.95 -38.64 -1.96
CA VAL A 935 36.62 -37.39 -1.61
C VAL A 935 36.15 -36.28 -2.56
N GLY A 936 35.90 -35.09 -2.01
CA GLY A 936 35.44 -33.92 -2.75
C GLY A 936 36.53 -33.27 -3.62
N GLY A 937 36.34 -31.97 -3.91
CA GLY A 937 37.23 -31.18 -4.75
C GLY A 937 38.60 -30.89 -4.15
N THR A 938 38.78 -31.12 -2.84
CA THR A 938 40.08 -31.02 -2.16
C THR A 938 40.44 -32.34 -1.46
N ASN A 939 41.70 -32.49 -1.05
CA ASN A 939 42.13 -33.71 -0.37
C ASN A 939 41.45 -33.86 0.99
N LEU A 940 41.06 -35.10 1.33
CA LEU A 940 40.39 -35.46 2.57
C LEU A 940 41.30 -35.14 3.78
N VAL A 941 40.77 -34.35 4.71
CA VAL A 941 41.45 -33.89 5.93
C VAL A 941 41.17 -34.85 7.09
N SER A 942 39.99 -35.48 7.14
CA SER A 942 39.66 -36.49 8.14
C SER A 942 38.66 -37.55 7.66
N ALA A 943 38.81 -38.76 8.18
CA ALA A 943 37.80 -39.82 8.20
C ALA A 943 37.85 -40.47 9.59
N GLN A 944 36.74 -40.48 10.32
CA GLN A 944 36.69 -40.88 11.74
C GLN A 944 35.41 -41.63 12.09
N VAL A 945 35.52 -42.60 13.00
CA VAL A 945 34.38 -43.21 13.70
C VAL A 945 34.18 -42.52 15.05
N PHE A 946 32.98 -42.00 15.28
CA PHE A 946 32.52 -41.50 16.57
C PHE A 946 31.63 -42.57 17.21
N TYR A 947 31.77 -42.83 18.52
CA TYR A 947 30.95 -43.83 19.21
C TYR A 947 30.74 -43.50 20.68
N THR A 948 29.68 -44.09 21.25
CA THR A 948 29.33 -44.00 22.68
C THR A 948 29.28 -45.40 23.29
N ILE A 949 29.60 -45.50 24.59
CA ILE A 949 29.41 -46.71 25.41
C ILE A 949 28.35 -46.38 26.45
N ASN A 950 27.19 -47.03 26.39
CA ASN A 950 26.02 -46.71 27.25
C ASN A 950 25.67 -45.21 27.26
N GLY A 951 25.78 -44.54 26.10
CA GLY A 951 25.55 -43.09 25.95
C GLY A 951 26.73 -42.19 26.33
N VAL A 952 27.81 -42.72 26.92
CA VAL A 952 29.03 -41.95 27.22
C VAL A 952 29.91 -41.87 25.97
N LEU A 953 30.12 -40.66 25.45
CA LEU A 953 30.97 -40.39 24.28
C LEU A 953 32.42 -40.83 24.51
N GLN A 954 33.01 -41.49 23.50
CA GLN A 954 34.39 -41.97 23.49
C GLN A 954 35.27 -41.10 22.58
N ALA A 955 36.60 -41.29 22.67
CA ALA A 955 37.55 -40.66 21.76
C ALA A 955 37.32 -41.15 20.31
N PRO A 956 37.24 -40.25 19.30
CA PRO A 956 37.04 -40.67 17.91
C PRO A 956 38.21 -41.50 17.37
N ILE A 957 37.89 -42.49 16.54
CA ILE A 957 38.87 -43.41 15.95
C ILE A 957 39.14 -42.99 14.51
N ASN A 958 40.36 -42.56 14.19
CA ASN A 958 40.77 -42.28 12.81
C ASN A 958 40.66 -43.55 11.95
N MET A 959 40.04 -43.43 10.78
CA MET A 959 39.95 -44.49 9.79
C MET A 959 41.20 -44.55 8.92
N THR A 960 41.50 -45.72 8.35
CA THR A 960 42.70 -46.00 7.57
C THR A 960 42.41 -46.88 6.35
N GLY A 961 43.34 -46.92 5.38
CA GLY A 961 43.28 -47.77 4.19
C GLY A 961 42.76 -47.10 2.92
N GLY A 962 42.01 -46.01 3.03
CA GLY A 962 41.47 -45.27 1.89
C GLY A 962 42.45 -44.29 1.24
N ASN A 963 42.02 -43.70 0.13
CA ASN A 963 42.76 -42.74 -0.68
C ASN A 963 42.27 -41.31 -0.37
N PRO A 964 43.09 -40.42 0.20
CA PRO A 964 42.67 -39.06 0.57
C PRO A 964 42.73 -38.04 -0.57
N ASN A 965 43.09 -38.42 -1.79
CA ASN A 965 43.23 -37.46 -2.89
C ASN A 965 41.86 -37.03 -3.46
N ALA A 966 41.77 -35.76 -3.87
CA ALA A 966 40.56 -35.16 -4.45
C ALA A 966 39.92 -36.01 -5.58
N GLY A 967 38.59 -36.11 -5.58
CA GLY A 967 37.82 -36.84 -6.60
C GLY A 967 38.04 -38.35 -6.63
N GLN A 968 38.57 -38.96 -5.57
CA GLN A 968 38.77 -40.41 -5.46
C GLN A 968 37.71 -41.07 -4.57
N THR A 969 37.24 -42.25 -4.94
CA THR A 969 36.35 -43.07 -4.10
C THR A 969 37.10 -44.29 -3.57
N SER A 970 37.01 -44.55 -2.26
CA SER A 970 37.76 -45.64 -1.62
C SER A 970 37.15 -46.09 -0.29
N ASP A 971 37.49 -47.31 0.15
CA ASP A 971 37.07 -47.83 1.44
C ASP A 971 38.04 -47.42 2.57
N TRP A 972 37.46 -46.92 3.65
CA TRP A 972 38.16 -46.53 4.88
C TRP A 972 37.71 -47.42 6.04
N THR A 973 38.65 -47.82 6.91
CA THR A 973 38.41 -48.82 7.96
C THR A 973 38.88 -48.36 9.35
N ALA A 974 38.08 -48.65 10.38
CA ALA A 974 38.42 -48.48 11.79
C ALA A 974 37.84 -49.63 12.62
N VAL A 975 38.33 -49.85 13.84
CA VAL A 975 37.84 -50.92 14.72
C VAL A 975 37.36 -50.33 16.05
N ILE A 976 36.08 -50.45 16.34
CA ILE A 976 35.53 -50.18 17.67
C ILE A 976 35.97 -51.35 18.58
N PRO A 977 36.68 -51.09 19.70
CA PRO A 977 37.14 -52.15 20.59
C PRO A 977 35.98 -52.80 21.36
N VAL A 978 36.24 -53.98 21.95
CA VAL A 978 35.32 -54.60 22.92
C VAL A 978 35.04 -53.61 24.06
N PRO A 979 33.77 -53.29 24.37
CA PRO A 979 33.46 -52.34 25.43
C PRO A 979 33.60 -52.94 26.83
N SER A 980 33.63 -52.07 27.84
CA SER A 980 33.56 -52.44 29.25
C SER A 980 32.41 -51.65 29.91
N PRO A 981 31.39 -52.30 30.51
CA PRO A 981 31.18 -53.74 30.55
C PRO A 981 30.93 -54.33 29.15
N ALA A 982 31.15 -55.63 29.01
CA ALA A 982 31.07 -56.34 27.72
C ALA A 982 29.66 -56.32 27.10
N ASN A 983 28.63 -56.10 27.91
CA ASN A 983 27.23 -55.97 27.51
C ASN A 983 26.74 -54.53 27.31
N ALA A 984 27.66 -53.57 27.15
CA ALA A 984 27.28 -52.18 26.89
C ALA A 984 26.65 -51.99 25.51
N SER A 985 25.69 -51.07 25.42
CA SER A 985 25.09 -50.63 24.16
C SER A 985 25.99 -49.60 23.47
N ILE A 986 26.21 -49.78 22.16
CA ILE A 986 27.12 -49.00 21.34
C ILE A 986 26.37 -48.34 20.19
N SER A 987 26.22 -47.02 20.27
CA SER A 987 25.76 -46.17 19.16
C SER A 987 26.97 -45.46 18.53
N TRP A 988 27.02 -45.41 17.20
CA TRP A 988 28.19 -44.96 16.45
C TRP A 988 27.85 -44.30 15.11
N SER A 989 28.78 -43.52 14.55
CA SER A 989 28.68 -42.87 13.25
C SER A 989 30.05 -42.73 12.59
N VAL A 990 30.08 -42.52 11.27
CA VAL A 990 31.27 -42.14 10.51
C VAL A 990 31.15 -40.68 10.10
N ALA A 991 32.22 -39.92 10.26
CA ALA A 991 32.37 -38.58 9.70
C ALA A 991 33.55 -38.54 8.71
N ALA A 992 33.38 -37.80 7.62
CA ALA A 992 34.39 -37.55 6.60
C ALA A 992 34.39 -36.07 6.21
N ALA A 993 35.58 -35.45 6.06
CA ALA A 993 35.69 -34.06 5.67
C ALA A 993 36.95 -33.79 4.83
N ASP A 994 36.82 -32.91 3.83
CA ASP A 994 37.93 -32.28 3.12
C ASP A 994 38.09 -30.82 3.61
N ALA A 995 38.79 -29.96 2.88
CA ALA A 995 39.01 -28.57 3.30
C ALA A 995 37.76 -27.66 3.12
N VAL A 996 36.68 -28.17 2.53
CA VAL A 996 35.52 -27.36 2.09
C VAL A 996 34.18 -27.96 2.55
N THR A 997 34.06 -29.28 2.55
CA THR A 997 32.82 -30.04 2.75
C THR A 997 32.99 -31.13 3.81
N SER A 998 31.90 -31.44 4.52
CA SER A 998 31.88 -32.51 5.51
C SER A 998 30.56 -33.26 5.52
N LYS A 999 30.64 -34.58 5.68
CA LYS A 999 29.50 -35.50 5.75
C LYS A 999 29.61 -36.38 6.99
N VAL A 1000 28.47 -36.69 7.60
CA VAL A 1000 28.33 -37.65 8.70
C VAL A 1000 27.23 -38.64 8.33
N GLU A 1001 27.44 -39.91 8.64
CA GLU A 1001 26.50 -41.01 8.40
C GLU A 1001 26.41 -41.89 9.65
N THR A 1002 25.18 -42.18 10.12
CA THR A 1002 24.95 -42.84 11.43
C THR A 1002 24.79 -44.34 11.27
N GLY A 1003 25.56 -45.12 12.04
CA GLY A 1003 25.51 -46.57 12.02
C GLY A 1003 24.47 -47.14 12.98
N THR A 1004 24.02 -48.37 12.72
CA THR A 1004 23.05 -49.07 13.57
C THR A 1004 23.65 -49.40 14.94
N THR A 1005 22.98 -48.97 16.01
CA THR A 1005 23.32 -49.33 17.40
C THR A 1005 23.35 -50.85 17.59
N TYR A 1006 24.34 -51.34 18.35
CA TYR A 1006 24.48 -52.77 18.68
C TYR A 1006 24.75 -53.00 20.18
N GLN A 1007 24.52 -54.21 20.65
CA GLN A 1007 24.82 -54.63 22.03
C GLN A 1007 25.22 -56.12 22.03
N ASP A 1008 26.42 -56.43 22.49
CA ASP A 1008 26.87 -57.82 22.65
C ASP A 1008 26.57 -58.34 24.06
N GLU A 1009 26.85 -59.62 24.34
CA GLU A 1009 26.72 -60.26 25.67
C GLU A 1009 25.37 -59.96 26.39
N PRO A 1010 24.19 -60.07 25.73
CA PRO A 1010 22.90 -59.79 26.37
C PRO A 1010 22.58 -60.75 27.53
N LEU A 1011 23.36 -61.82 27.68
CA LEU A 1011 23.28 -62.83 28.72
C LEU A 1011 24.47 -62.77 29.71
N LEU A 1012 25.19 -61.64 29.79
CA LEU A 1012 26.32 -61.47 30.72
C LEU A 1012 25.87 -61.71 32.17
N GLY A 1013 26.36 -62.79 32.79
CA GLY A 1013 25.97 -63.20 34.14
C GLY A 1013 24.65 -63.99 34.24
N ALA A 1014 24.08 -64.44 33.11
CA ALA A 1014 22.93 -65.34 33.11
C ALA A 1014 23.32 -66.80 33.40
N SER A 1015 22.42 -67.55 34.04
CA SER A 1015 22.56 -68.98 34.32
C SER A 1015 21.45 -69.77 33.63
N GLY A 1016 21.79 -70.94 33.08
CA GLY A 1016 20.86 -71.82 32.36
C GLY A 1016 20.50 -73.05 33.17
N VAL A 1017 19.21 -73.33 33.33
CA VAL A 1017 18.69 -74.57 33.94
C VAL A 1017 17.89 -75.34 32.90
N ALA A 1018 18.23 -76.61 32.70
CA ALA A 1018 17.48 -77.52 31.83
C ALA A 1018 16.77 -78.59 32.66
N THR A 1019 15.46 -78.72 32.49
CA THR A 1019 14.62 -79.73 33.14
C THR A 1019 13.90 -80.58 32.09
N ALA A 1020 14.07 -81.89 32.18
CA ALA A 1020 13.27 -82.85 31.41
C ALA A 1020 11.89 -83.04 32.08
N SER A 1021 10.84 -83.23 31.29
CA SER A 1021 9.48 -83.48 31.78
C SER A 1021 9.34 -84.80 32.56
N ALA A 1022 10.31 -85.71 32.43
CA ALA A 1022 10.45 -86.92 33.24
C ALA A 1022 11.95 -87.28 33.41
N PRO A 1023 12.37 -87.87 34.55
CA PRO A 1023 13.77 -88.22 34.82
C PRO A 1023 14.23 -89.55 34.15
N SER A 1024 13.33 -90.29 33.50
CA SER A 1024 13.63 -91.56 32.82
C SER A 1024 12.69 -91.78 31.64
N VAL A 1025 13.20 -92.38 30.55
CA VAL A 1025 12.48 -92.48 29.26
C VAL A 1025 12.36 -93.94 28.82
N CYS A 1026 11.17 -94.36 28.43
CA CYS A 1026 10.90 -95.67 27.81
C CYS A 1026 10.86 -95.55 26.28
N ALA A 1027 11.22 -96.62 25.58
CA ALA A 1027 11.24 -96.62 24.11
C ALA A 1027 9.87 -96.25 23.50
N GLY A 1028 9.85 -95.20 22.68
CA GLY A 1028 8.64 -94.70 22.01
C GLY A 1028 7.87 -93.60 22.75
N ALA A 1029 8.31 -93.17 23.94
CA ALA A 1029 7.73 -92.03 24.63
C ALA A 1029 8.48 -90.72 24.31
N GLU A 1030 7.74 -89.65 23.99
CA GLU A 1030 8.31 -88.30 23.89
C GLU A 1030 8.58 -87.72 25.30
N VAL A 1031 9.72 -87.06 25.45
CA VAL A 1031 10.07 -86.29 26.66
C VAL A 1031 10.57 -84.92 26.24
N THR A 1032 9.95 -83.88 26.79
CA THR A 1032 10.30 -82.49 26.51
C THR A 1032 11.41 -82.07 27.46
N LEU A 1033 12.54 -81.59 26.92
CA LEU A 1033 13.47 -80.77 27.69
C LEU A 1033 13.04 -79.31 27.58
N SER A 1034 12.75 -78.69 28.71
CA SER A 1034 12.57 -77.24 28.82
C SER A 1034 13.85 -76.63 29.37
N GLY A 1035 14.45 -75.70 28.62
CA GLY A 1035 15.59 -74.91 29.07
C GLY A 1035 15.17 -73.48 29.40
N THR A 1036 15.49 -73.01 30.60
CA THR A 1036 15.23 -71.64 31.06
C THR A 1036 16.54 -70.92 31.32
N LEU A 1037 16.69 -69.73 30.75
CA LEU A 1037 17.78 -68.80 31.04
C LEU A 1037 17.31 -67.79 32.09
N ILE A 1038 18.12 -67.57 33.12
CA ILE A 1038 17.85 -66.65 34.24
C ILE A 1038 18.96 -65.60 34.26
N ALA A 1039 18.63 -64.34 34.00
CA ALA A 1039 19.58 -63.23 34.10
C ALA A 1039 19.92 -62.93 35.56
N GLY A 1040 21.21 -62.74 35.88
CA GLY A 1040 21.65 -62.43 37.24
C GLY A 1040 21.53 -60.94 37.59
N GLY A 1041 21.14 -60.64 38.84
CA GLY A 1041 21.37 -59.31 39.46
C GLY A 1041 20.15 -58.41 39.70
N SER A 1042 18.91 -58.85 39.43
CA SER A 1042 17.72 -58.02 39.68
C SER A 1042 17.39 -57.87 41.17
N VAL A 1043 17.72 -56.74 41.77
CA VAL A 1043 17.14 -56.28 43.05
C VAL A 1043 15.72 -55.77 42.77
N VAL A 1044 14.71 -56.42 43.36
CA VAL A 1044 13.29 -56.08 43.18
C VAL A 1044 12.57 -55.97 44.52
N PRO A 1045 11.68 -54.98 44.71
CA PRO A 1045 10.94 -54.81 45.95
C PRO A 1045 9.84 -55.88 46.11
N VAL A 1046 9.78 -56.49 47.29
CA VAL A 1046 8.84 -57.54 47.68
C VAL A 1046 8.40 -57.33 49.14
N GLY A 1047 7.27 -57.89 49.56
CA GLY A 1047 6.69 -57.69 50.89
C GLY A 1047 5.38 -56.88 50.89
N ALA A 1048 4.60 -56.93 49.82
CA ALA A 1048 3.28 -56.31 49.72
C ALA A 1048 2.15 -57.20 50.32
N GLY A 1049 2.51 -58.35 50.89
CA GLY A 1049 1.61 -59.33 51.50
C GLY A 1049 1.12 -59.00 52.92
N SER A 1050 0.58 -60.01 53.61
CA SER A 1050 0.00 -59.88 54.95
C SER A 1050 1.07 -59.89 56.06
N THR A 1051 0.89 -59.06 57.07
CA THR A 1051 1.86 -58.82 58.16
C THR A 1051 1.21 -58.93 59.54
N THR A 1052 1.91 -59.48 60.54
CA THR A 1052 1.45 -59.52 61.93
C THR A 1052 2.53 -59.12 62.94
N ASP A 1053 2.48 -57.85 63.38
CA ASP A 1053 2.86 -57.44 64.75
C ASP A 1053 2.04 -56.19 65.15
N ALA A 1054 2.10 -55.80 66.42
CA ALA A 1054 1.29 -54.74 67.00
C ALA A 1054 1.68 -53.32 66.54
N SER A 1055 0.72 -52.65 65.90
CA SER A 1055 0.56 -51.18 65.86
C SER A 1055 1.55 -50.32 65.07
N TYR A 1056 2.71 -50.79 64.62
CA TYR A 1056 3.55 -50.02 63.67
C TYR A 1056 4.52 -50.87 62.82
N LEU A 1057 4.34 -50.84 61.50
CA LEU A 1057 5.24 -51.40 60.49
C LEU A 1057 6.49 -50.52 60.38
N ALA A 1058 7.58 -50.95 61.04
CA ALA A 1058 8.85 -50.25 61.07
C ALA A 1058 9.93 -51.19 61.63
N PRO A 1059 10.68 -51.92 60.77
CA PRO A 1059 11.62 -52.96 61.19
C PRO A 1059 12.70 -52.50 62.17
N PHE A 1060 13.03 -51.22 62.19
CA PHE A 1060 14.08 -50.63 63.04
C PHE A 1060 13.55 -49.67 64.13
N TYR A 1061 12.24 -49.62 64.39
CA TYR A 1061 11.68 -48.80 65.48
C TYR A 1061 11.11 -49.67 66.61
N SER A 1062 11.55 -49.40 67.83
CA SER A 1062 10.90 -49.87 69.06
C SER A 1062 11.01 -48.85 70.18
N ALA A 1063 9.95 -48.70 70.96
CA ALA A 1063 9.92 -47.90 72.20
C ALA A 1063 10.29 -48.71 73.46
N TRP A 1064 10.43 -50.04 73.34
CA TRP A 1064 10.71 -50.97 74.43
C TRP A 1064 11.75 -52.02 73.99
N SER A 1065 12.45 -52.66 74.92
CA SER A 1065 13.28 -53.81 74.57
C SER A 1065 12.42 -55.02 74.16
N ASN A 1066 12.91 -55.81 73.18
CA ASN A 1066 12.32 -57.07 72.69
C ASN A 1066 11.09 -56.98 71.73
N LYS A 1067 10.96 -55.94 70.88
CA LYS A 1067 10.06 -56.02 69.71
C LYS A 1067 10.54 -57.11 68.75
N HIS A 1068 9.61 -57.86 68.15
CA HIS A 1068 9.89 -58.82 67.09
C HIS A 1068 8.86 -58.64 65.95
N GLU A 1069 9.33 -58.35 64.73
CA GLU A 1069 8.47 -58.15 63.55
C GLU A 1069 8.67 -59.32 62.57
N GLN A 1070 7.60 -59.80 61.94
CA GLN A 1070 7.63 -60.90 60.97
C GLN A 1070 6.84 -60.53 59.71
N ILE A 1071 7.33 -60.95 58.55
CA ILE A 1071 6.73 -60.72 57.23
C ILE A 1071 6.64 -62.07 56.49
N LEU A 1072 5.49 -62.35 55.85
CA LEU A 1072 5.33 -63.49 54.94
C LEU A 1072 5.29 -63.01 53.50
N ILE A 1073 6.36 -63.30 52.76
CA ILE A 1073 6.46 -63.09 51.31
C ILE A 1073 6.07 -64.42 50.64
N ARG A 1074 5.14 -64.38 49.68
CA ARG A 1074 4.61 -65.61 49.07
C ARG A 1074 5.34 -66.00 47.77
N ALA A 1075 5.26 -67.27 47.40
CA ALA A 1075 5.89 -67.78 46.17
C ALA A 1075 5.30 -67.18 44.87
N ASP A 1076 4.00 -66.85 44.86
CA ASP A 1076 3.37 -66.16 43.73
C ASP A 1076 3.86 -64.70 43.60
N GLU A 1077 4.05 -64.02 44.73
CA GLU A 1077 4.64 -62.67 44.79
C GLU A 1077 6.10 -62.65 44.29
N LEU A 1078 6.94 -63.58 44.77
CA LEU A 1078 8.32 -63.74 44.30
C LEU A 1078 8.37 -64.02 42.79
N THR A 1079 7.52 -64.93 42.30
CA THR A 1079 7.45 -65.27 40.86
C THR A 1079 6.99 -64.07 40.02
N ALA A 1080 6.02 -63.29 40.51
CA ALA A 1080 5.53 -62.08 39.85
C ALA A 1080 6.58 -60.94 39.83
N ALA A 1081 7.45 -60.88 40.84
CA ALA A 1081 8.61 -59.99 40.88
C ALA A 1081 9.78 -60.46 39.99
N GLY A 1082 9.66 -61.61 39.32
CA GLY A 1082 10.71 -62.19 38.47
C GLY A 1082 11.82 -62.93 39.25
N LEU A 1083 11.59 -63.24 40.53
CA LEU A 1083 12.50 -64.04 41.34
C LEU A 1083 12.16 -65.54 41.24
N TYR A 1084 13.20 -66.36 41.11
CA TYR A 1084 13.11 -67.81 41.02
C TYR A 1084 13.79 -68.48 42.23
N PRO A 1085 13.47 -69.75 42.57
CA PRO A 1085 14.06 -70.43 43.72
C PRO A 1085 15.59 -70.49 43.66
N GLY A 1086 16.24 -69.93 44.66
CA GLY A 1086 17.70 -69.80 44.75
C GLY A 1086 18.15 -69.32 46.13
N ALA A 1087 19.46 -69.10 46.30
CA ALA A 1087 20.00 -68.54 47.53
C ALA A 1087 19.75 -67.02 47.58
N ILE A 1088 19.13 -66.53 48.66
CA ILE A 1088 19.02 -65.09 48.92
C ILE A 1088 20.37 -64.60 49.45
N THR A 1089 21.05 -63.75 48.68
CA THR A 1089 22.40 -63.23 49.01
C THR A 1089 22.38 -61.91 49.76
N GLU A 1090 21.29 -61.15 49.67
CA GLU A 1090 21.11 -59.84 50.28
C GLU A 1090 19.62 -59.59 50.54
N ILE A 1091 19.28 -58.91 51.63
CA ILE A 1091 17.96 -58.35 51.91
C ILE A 1091 18.18 -56.93 52.44
N SER A 1092 17.33 -55.99 52.05
CA SER A 1092 17.37 -54.63 52.57
C SER A 1092 15.98 -54.13 52.95
N PHE A 1093 15.90 -53.38 54.05
CA PHE A 1093 14.68 -52.74 54.51
C PHE A 1093 14.79 -51.21 54.36
N PRO A 1094 13.86 -50.54 53.65
CA PRO A 1094 13.89 -49.08 53.50
C PRO A 1094 13.43 -48.38 54.79
N THR A 1095 14.02 -47.23 55.10
CA THR A 1095 13.63 -46.41 56.27
C THR A 1095 13.37 -44.96 55.88
N THR A 1096 12.34 -44.35 56.46
CA THR A 1096 11.95 -42.95 56.20
C THR A 1096 12.26 -42.00 57.36
N SER A 1097 12.35 -42.48 58.60
CA SER A 1097 12.99 -41.76 59.71
C SER A 1097 13.35 -42.69 60.87
N GLY A 1098 14.53 -42.48 61.47
CA GLY A 1098 14.98 -43.18 62.67
C GLY A 1098 16.20 -42.47 63.29
N THR A 1099 16.12 -42.13 64.56
CA THR A 1099 17.20 -41.41 65.31
C THR A 1099 17.88 -42.30 66.37
N ILE A 1100 17.59 -43.60 66.37
CA ILE A 1100 18.03 -44.56 67.38
C ILE A 1100 18.54 -45.81 66.66
N SER A 1101 19.73 -46.28 67.00
CA SER A 1101 20.29 -47.53 66.49
C SER A 1101 19.79 -48.72 67.32
N PRO A 1102 19.05 -49.69 66.74
CA PRO A 1102 18.70 -50.91 67.48
C PRO A 1102 19.94 -51.71 67.85
N LEU A 1103 20.04 -52.10 69.12
CA LEU A 1103 21.07 -53.03 69.59
C LEU A 1103 20.65 -54.47 69.31
N ASP A 1104 21.63 -55.33 69.05
CA ASP A 1104 21.45 -56.77 68.76
C ASP A 1104 20.41 -57.07 67.65
N PHE A 1105 20.34 -56.19 66.64
CA PHE A 1105 19.43 -56.33 65.50
C PHE A 1105 19.69 -57.64 64.75
N THR A 1106 18.66 -58.46 64.62
CA THR A 1106 18.78 -59.84 64.16
C THR A 1106 17.71 -60.18 63.13
N VAL A 1107 18.10 -60.53 61.90
CA VAL A 1107 17.17 -61.02 60.87
C VAL A 1107 17.23 -62.54 60.80
N LYS A 1108 16.04 -63.18 60.79
CA LYS A 1108 15.90 -64.63 60.68
C LYS A 1108 14.92 -64.98 59.57
N LEU A 1109 15.26 -65.98 58.76
CA LEU A 1109 14.47 -66.45 57.62
C LEU A 1109 14.18 -67.94 57.75
N GLY A 1110 13.05 -68.37 57.21
CA GLY A 1110 12.69 -69.78 57.08
C GLY A 1110 11.55 -69.95 56.10
N HIS A 1111 11.47 -71.12 55.47
CA HIS A 1111 10.37 -71.45 54.56
C HIS A 1111 9.18 -71.98 55.36
N THR A 1112 7.97 -71.56 55.01
CA THR A 1112 6.71 -72.06 55.57
C THR A 1112 5.75 -72.47 54.46
N THR A 1113 4.86 -73.42 54.76
CA THR A 1113 3.72 -73.77 53.89
C THR A 1113 2.45 -73.01 54.25
N GLN A 1114 2.52 -72.09 55.22
CA GLN A 1114 1.42 -71.20 55.56
C GLN A 1114 1.25 -70.11 54.49
N THR A 1115 0.00 -69.81 54.14
CA THR A 1115 -0.37 -68.80 53.13
C THR A 1115 -0.83 -67.47 53.74
N ASP A 1116 -0.96 -67.44 55.07
CA ASP A 1116 -1.20 -66.26 55.90
C ASP A 1116 -0.26 -66.29 57.12
N MET A 1117 -0.30 -65.22 57.92
CA MET A 1117 0.20 -65.27 59.30
C MET A 1117 -0.90 -64.84 60.25
N THR A 1118 -1.10 -65.65 61.28
CA THR A 1118 -2.14 -65.49 62.31
C THR A 1118 -1.57 -65.64 63.73
N SER A 1119 -0.29 -66.02 63.85
CA SER A 1119 0.47 -66.11 65.10
C SER A 1119 1.98 -66.02 64.79
N PHE A 1120 2.76 -65.51 65.74
CA PHE A 1120 4.20 -65.30 65.58
C PHE A 1120 4.98 -66.63 65.62
N VAL A 1121 5.87 -66.86 64.66
CA VAL A 1121 6.61 -68.15 64.54
C VAL A 1121 8.03 -68.01 65.09
N THR A 1122 8.35 -68.81 66.12
CA THR A 1122 9.65 -68.74 66.83
C THR A 1122 10.62 -69.89 66.52
N SER A 1123 10.18 -70.91 65.79
CA SER A 1123 10.96 -72.12 65.46
C SER A 1123 11.05 -72.32 63.93
N GLY A 1124 12.06 -73.08 63.49
CA GLY A 1124 12.33 -73.30 62.06
C GLY A 1124 13.00 -72.13 61.33
N LEU A 1125 13.10 -70.95 61.95
CA LEU A 1125 13.80 -69.79 61.41
C LEU A 1125 15.31 -69.88 61.66
N THR A 1126 16.11 -69.72 60.60
CA THR A 1126 17.57 -69.63 60.63
C THR A 1126 17.99 -68.16 60.71
N GLN A 1127 18.94 -67.83 61.57
CA GLN A 1127 19.52 -66.48 61.63
C GLN A 1127 20.42 -66.24 60.43
N VAL A 1128 20.14 -65.17 59.67
CA VAL A 1128 20.89 -64.80 58.46
C VAL A 1128 21.66 -63.50 58.60
N TYR A 1129 21.27 -62.64 59.55
CA TYR A 1129 21.95 -61.39 59.85
C TYR A 1129 21.98 -61.13 61.36
N PHE A 1130 23.05 -60.48 61.82
CA PHE A 1130 23.17 -59.95 63.17
C PHE A 1130 24.10 -58.73 63.20
N ALA A 1131 23.64 -57.64 63.81
CA ALA A 1131 24.45 -56.48 64.13
C ALA A 1131 24.25 -56.08 65.60
N ALA A 1132 25.33 -56.01 66.37
CA ALA A 1132 25.30 -55.58 67.78
C ALA A 1132 24.78 -54.14 67.96
N SER A 1133 24.88 -53.31 66.92
CA SER A 1133 24.18 -52.03 66.78
C SER A 1133 23.96 -51.72 65.30
N GLN A 1134 22.71 -51.53 64.87
CA GLN A 1134 22.37 -51.20 63.49
C GLN A 1134 22.19 -49.68 63.34
N ALA A 1135 23.06 -49.03 62.57
CA ALA A 1135 22.85 -47.64 62.18
C ALA A 1135 21.67 -47.53 61.19
N GLN A 1136 20.85 -46.48 61.32
CA GLN A 1136 19.79 -46.17 60.37
C GLN A 1136 20.19 -44.97 59.52
N VAL A 1137 20.14 -45.10 58.20
CA VAL A 1137 20.26 -43.99 57.26
C VAL A 1137 18.95 -43.88 56.48
N ALA A 1138 18.27 -42.74 56.61
CA ALA A 1138 16.96 -42.51 56.00
C ALA A 1138 17.08 -42.34 54.48
N ASN A 1139 16.07 -42.83 53.76
CA ASN A 1139 15.99 -42.88 52.29
C ASN A 1139 17.10 -43.71 51.62
N THR A 1140 17.76 -44.61 52.35
CA THR A 1140 18.64 -45.65 51.80
C THR A 1140 18.15 -47.04 52.18
N ASN A 1141 18.55 -48.04 51.38
CA ASN A 1141 18.36 -49.44 51.70
C ASN A 1141 19.28 -49.82 52.87
N ASN A 1142 18.71 -50.16 54.02
CA ASN A 1142 19.48 -50.59 55.20
C ASN A 1142 19.53 -52.12 55.20
N THR A 1143 20.73 -52.69 55.19
CA THR A 1143 21.03 -54.13 55.03
C THR A 1143 21.50 -54.78 56.34
#